data_AF-A0A497FIC8-F1
#
_entry.id   AF-A0A497FIC8-F1
#
_cell.length_a   1.000
_cell.length_b   1.000
_cell.length_c   1.000
_cell.angle_alpha   90.00
_cell.angle_beta   90.00
_cell.angle_gamma   90.00
#
_symmetry.space_group_name_H-M   'P 1'
#
loop_
_entity.id
_entity.type
_entity.pdbx_description
1 polymer ?
#
loop_
_entity_poly.entity_id
_entity_poly.type
_entity_poly.pdbx_seq_one_letter_code
_entity_poly.pdbx_strand_id
1 'polypeptide(L)'
;MSKIAYADRRYKKEEVLKVLNRFVAKWFDSKFDKLTPPQSYGIIPIYQGKNVLISSPTGTGKTLTAFLSIISKLFDLAQKGELEDRVYCIYVSPLRALNNDIYRNLEEPLREIREIIEKEGLELPEIRHVVRTGDTPPHEKQKMLRKPPHILITTPESLAIILNAPKFKKTLTNVEYVIVDEIHSLAESKRGVHLTLSLERLQELSERHFARIGLSATINPLEEVAQFLVGFENGEPRPCIIVDTRYVKKKNIKVLCPVSDLIHTPSDIVNRKMYELLADLIRRHRTTLIFTNTRSGTERVVFHLKQVLPKNGIEDFGEESIAAHHGSLSRYVRHGVEEKLKKGLLRVIVSSTSLELGIDIGYIDLVVQIGSPKSVTRCLQRIGRSGHKLHEVSKGRLVCVDRDDIVECSVMVKEAYRGHLDKIRIPKNCLDVLAQHILGMAIEKKWSVDEAYRLVKRSYCYKDLSKENFLRVLQYLSGNYSVLERYRVYGKIWFDPEEGVFGRRGKYARVIYALNIGTIPDEVSVKVFTVNGRYVGNIEEEFLERLMPGDRFILGGKVYEFVKSRGFRAYVKPAFDMKPTVPSWFSEMLPLSFDLGLKIGEFRRKMFKWLEEEVSKDKILMYIKKYCHTDDNSANSIYEYFLEEYLYLRYLGINDYPSDKVILVEYYLSDEGKIYQVHHTLYGRKVNDALSRALGYLASKKAKRNIGIAVHDNGFALIYPPGVKPKFTLKDIKSSELRQILAKAIRNTEMFKRRFRHVAARGLMILRNYKGHEISVNKQQLNANTLLKVVEDLEEFPLLKETYREIMEDVMDVENAEKVLKWIEKGKIKVVELSVQSVPSPFAHNIVLEGLSDVVLMEDKRALIERFHKAIMDRVAKLAPSKVSS
;
A
#
# COMPACT_ATOMS: atom_id res chain seq x y z
N MET A 1 26.17 4.96 -22.13
CA MET A 1 25.23 3.81 -22.09
C MET A 1 24.50 3.84 -20.77
N SER A 2 23.17 3.63 -20.75
CA SER A 2 22.41 3.57 -19.49
C SER A 2 22.96 2.46 -18.59
N LYS A 3 23.33 2.79 -17.34
CA LYS A 3 23.80 1.80 -16.36
C LYS A 3 22.69 0.81 -15.95
N ILE A 4 21.43 1.19 -16.13
CA ILE A 4 20.27 0.31 -15.97
C ILE A 4 19.88 -0.22 -17.36
N ALA A 5 19.89 -1.54 -17.53
CA ALA A 5 19.61 -2.19 -18.80
C ALA A 5 18.64 -3.36 -18.62
N TYR A 6 17.79 -3.60 -19.62
CA TYR A 6 16.96 -4.80 -19.66
C TYR A 6 17.77 -6.00 -20.15
N ALA A 7 17.50 -7.17 -19.60
CA ALA A 7 18.09 -8.42 -20.08
C ALA A 7 17.61 -8.70 -21.51
N ASP A 8 18.55 -8.80 -22.44
CA ASP A 8 18.34 -9.01 -23.87
C ASP A 8 18.67 -10.44 -24.32
N ARG A 9 19.58 -11.12 -23.62
CA ARG A 9 20.01 -12.49 -23.91
C ARG A 9 19.33 -13.52 -23.02
N ARG A 10 18.64 -14.47 -23.67
CA ARG A 10 18.13 -15.69 -23.04
C ARG A 10 19.18 -16.79 -23.10
N TYR A 11 19.64 -17.27 -21.94
CA TYR A 11 20.60 -18.37 -21.84
C TYR A 11 19.89 -19.74 -21.92
N LYS A 12 20.56 -20.70 -22.56
CA LYS A 12 20.11 -22.10 -22.65
C LYS A 12 20.43 -22.87 -21.35
N LYS A 13 19.74 -23.99 -21.14
CA LYS A 13 19.92 -24.84 -19.95
C LYS A 13 21.36 -25.33 -19.84
N GLU A 14 21.96 -25.73 -20.97
CA GLU A 14 23.33 -26.24 -21.01
C GLU A 14 24.36 -25.16 -20.61
N GLU A 15 24.11 -23.90 -20.96
CA GLU A 15 24.96 -22.78 -20.55
C GLU A 15 24.86 -22.53 -19.05
N VAL A 16 23.65 -22.63 -18.48
CA VAL A 16 23.43 -22.53 -17.03
C VAL A 16 24.10 -23.68 -16.30
N LEU A 17 23.89 -24.93 -16.72
CA LEU A 17 24.49 -26.09 -16.08
C LEU A 17 26.03 -26.05 -16.07
N LYS A 18 26.65 -25.49 -17.12
CA LYS A 18 28.11 -25.34 -17.21
C LYS A 18 28.72 -24.40 -16.18
N VAL A 19 27.98 -23.39 -15.69
CA VAL A 19 28.50 -22.46 -14.68
C VAL A 19 28.21 -22.91 -13.25
N LEU A 20 27.30 -23.86 -13.06
CA LEU A 20 26.95 -24.38 -11.75
C LEU A 20 27.97 -25.42 -11.28
N ASN A 21 28.14 -25.52 -9.97
CA ASN A 21 28.84 -26.61 -9.31
C ASN A 21 28.25 -27.95 -9.78
N ARG A 22 29.08 -28.96 -10.00
CA ARG A 22 28.66 -30.25 -10.57
C ARG A 22 27.46 -30.88 -9.85
N PHE A 23 27.40 -30.77 -8.51
CA PHE A 23 26.33 -31.37 -7.71
C PHE A 23 25.04 -30.59 -7.82
N VAL A 24 25.15 -29.26 -7.84
CA VAL A 24 24.02 -28.35 -8.04
C VAL A 24 23.47 -28.50 -9.46
N ALA A 25 24.35 -28.63 -10.46
CA ALA A 25 23.97 -28.90 -11.85
C ALA A 25 23.23 -30.25 -11.96
N LYS A 26 23.78 -31.33 -11.39
CA LYS A 26 23.15 -32.67 -11.39
C LYS A 26 21.78 -32.67 -10.72
N TRP A 27 21.67 -32.04 -9.54
CA TRP A 27 20.40 -31.85 -8.84
C TRP A 27 19.39 -31.09 -9.72
N PHE A 28 19.79 -29.92 -10.23
CA PHE A 28 18.90 -29.05 -11.00
C PHE A 28 18.42 -29.73 -12.29
N ASP A 29 19.31 -30.44 -12.99
CA ASP A 29 18.99 -31.17 -14.21
C ASP A 29 17.99 -32.31 -13.95
N SER A 30 18.14 -33.02 -12.82
CA SER A 30 17.22 -34.09 -12.42
C SER A 30 15.82 -33.61 -12.00
N LYS A 31 15.70 -32.35 -11.57
CA LYS A 31 14.45 -31.79 -11.02
C LYS A 31 13.65 -30.97 -12.02
N PHE A 32 14.32 -30.32 -12.97
CA PHE A 32 13.69 -29.37 -13.88
C PHE A 32 14.05 -29.66 -15.33
N ASP A 33 13.08 -30.02 -16.15
CA ASP A 33 13.30 -30.30 -17.58
C ASP A 33 13.79 -29.06 -18.34
N LYS A 34 13.23 -27.89 -18.04
CA LYS A 34 13.49 -26.63 -18.75
C LYS A 34 13.68 -25.46 -17.79
N LEU A 35 14.45 -24.46 -18.22
CA LEU A 35 14.55 -23.18 -17.52
C LEU A 35 13.26 -22.38 -17.65
N THR A 36 12.77 -21.85 -16.53
CA THR A 36 11.74 -20.81 -16.55
C THR A 36 12.32 -19.50 -17.09
N PRO A 37 11.49 -18.56 -17.59
CA PRO A 37 11.98 -17.28 -18.07
C PRO A 37 12.89 -16.52 -17.09
N PRO A 38 12.53 -16.29 -15.80
CA PRO A 38 13.43 -15.61 -14.88
C PRO A 38 14.77 -16.35 -14.71
N GLN A 39 14.76 -17.69 -14.69
CA GLN A 39 15.98 -18.50 -14.63
C GLN A 39 16.88 -18.28 -15.85
N SER A 40 16.28 -18.30 -17.05
CA SER A 40 17.01 -18.16 -18.33
C SER A 40 17.64 -16.79 -18.56
N TYR A 41 17.20 -15.76 -17.85
CA TYR A 41 17.78 -14.42 -17.95
C TYR A 41 18.61 -14.04 -16.71
N GLY A 42 18.27 -14.57 -15.52
CA GLY A 42 18.81 -14.11 -14.25
C GLY A 42 20.03 -14.90 -13.73
N ILE A 43 20.12 -16.20 -13.95
CA ILE A 43 21.13 -17.05 -13.29
C ILE A 43 22.56 -16.63 -13.65
N ILE A 44 22.85 -16.47 -14.95
CA ILE A 44 24.20 -16.12 -15.42
C ILE A 44 24.63 -14.71 -14.97
N PRO A 45 23.82 -13.64 -15.11
CA PRO A 45 24.17 -12.34 -14.55
C PRO A 45 24.46 -12.35 -13.05
N ILE A 46 23.67 -13.11 -12.27
CA ILE A 46 23.88 -13.23 -10.83
C ILE A 46 25.19 -13.97 -10.54
N TYR A 47 25.47 -15.06 -11.26
CA TYR A 47 26.74 -15.78 -11.16
C TYR A 47 27.95 -14.88 -11.47
N GLN A 48 27.81 -13.95 -12.41
CA GLN A 48 28.83 -12.94 -12.75
C GLN A 48 28.97 -11.81 -11.72
N GLY A 49 28.23 -11.85 -10.61
CA GLY A 49 28.25 -10.81 -9.57
C GLY A 49 27.57 -9.50 -9.97
N LYS A 50 26.71 -9.51 -10.99
CA LYS A 50 25.98 -8.30 -11.43
C LYS A 50 24.76 -8.05 -10.53
N ASN A 51 24.38 -6.78 -10.34
CA ASN A 51 23.10 -6.45 -9.73
C ASN A 51 21.96 -6.82 -10.69
N VAL A 52 20.90 -7.43 -10.17
CA VAL A 52 19.77 -7.89 -10.98
C VAL A 52 18.44 -7.56 -10.30
N LEU A 53 17.51 -6.96 -11.04
CA LEU A 53 16.11 -6.82 -10.63
C LEU A 53 15.26 -7.81 -11.43
N ILE A 54 14.68 -8.81 -10.76
CA ILE A 54 13.79 -9.78 -11.39
C ILE A 54 12.35 -9.38 -11.11
N SER A 55 11.62 -8.99 -12.17
CA SER A 55 10.18 -8.82 -12.13
C SER A 55 9.50 -9.98 -12.86
N SER A 56 8.88 -10.87 -12.09
CA SER A 56 8.25 -12.08 -12.60
C SER A 56 7.06 -12.47 -11.73
N PRO A 57 5.96 -13.00 -12.30
CA PRO A 57 4.81 -13.46 -11.52
C PRO A 57 5.18 -14.49 -10.47
N THR A 58 4.32 -14.69 -9.47
CA THR A 58 4.46 -15.79 -8.50
C THR A 58 4.38 -17.15 -9.19
N GLY A 59 5.09 -18.15 -8.63
CA GLY A 59 5.10 -19.51 -9.16
C GLY A 59 6.05 -19.75 -10.35
N THR A 60 6.90 -18.78 -10.71
CA THR A 60 7.82 -18.89 -11.87
C THR A 60 9.27 -19.23 -11.49
N GLY A 61 9.55 -19.50 -10.21
CA GLY A 61 10.90 -19.82 -9.73
C GLY A 61 11.82 -18.60 -9.52
N LYS A 62 11.27 -17.40 -9.29
CA LYS A 62 12.04 -16.17 -9.03
C LYS A 62 13.04 -16.32 -7.85
N THR A 63 12.60 -16.98 -6.77
CA THR A 63 13.43 -17.22 -5.58
C THR A 63 14.58 -18.17 -5.87
N LEU A 64 14.29 -19.31 -6.52
CA LEU A 64 15.33 -20.27 -6.92
C LEU A 64 16.34 -19.62 -7.88
N THR A 65 15.89 -18.76 -8.79
CA THR A 65 16.78 -17.99 -9.68
C THR A 65 17.81 -17.18 -8.89
N ALA A 66 17.40 -16.54 -7.80
CA ALA A 66 18.28 -15.74 -6.95
C ALA A 66 19.29 -16.58 -6.18
N PHE A 67 18.86 -17.74 -5.67
CA PHE A 67 19.69 -18.58 -4.81
C PHE A 67 20.57 -19.58 -5.57
N LEU A 68 20.21 -20.00 -6.78
CA LEU A 68 20.90 -21.09 -7.46
C LEU A 68 22.40 -20.83 -7.65
N SER A 69 22.76 -19.63 -8.12
CA SER A 69 24.17 -19.22 -8.28
C SER A 69 24.89 -19.10 -6.94
N ILE A 70 24.19 -18.70 -5.88
CA ILE A 70 24.73 -18.54 -4.52
C ILE A 70 25.01 -19.92 -3.91
N ILE A 71 24.04 -20.84 -3.98
CA ILE A 71 24.18 -22.22 -3.52
C ILE A 71 25.33 -22.91 -4.26
N SER A 72 25.39 -22.75 -5.59
CA SER A 72 26.50 -23.22 -6.42
C SER A 72 27.85 -22.74 -5.89
N LYS A 73 28.00 -21.42 -5.69
CA LYS A 73 29.23 -20.82 -5.19
C LYS A 73 29.63 -21.36 -3.81
N LEU A 74 28.67 -21.56 -2.91
CA LEU A 74 28.92 -22.09 -1.57
C LEU A 74 29.40 -23.54 -1.61
N PHE A 75 28.84 -24.37 -2.50
CA PHE A 75 29.34 -25.74 -2.72
C PHE A 75 30.71 -25.77 -3.40
N ASP A 76 31.00 -24.84 -4.33
CA ASP A 76 32.34 -24.70 -4.91
C ASP A 76 33.39 -24.39 -3.82
N LEU A 77 33.08 -23.46 -2.91
CA LEU A 77 33.96 -23.14 -1.78
C LEU A 77 34.09 -24.32 -0.82
N ALA A 78 33.00 -25.05 -0.56
CA ALA A 78 33.02 -26.24 0.29
C ALA A 78 33.96 -27.33 -0.27
N GLN A 79 33.88 -27.59 -1.58
CA GLN A 79 34.75 -28.55 -2.26
C GLN A 79 36.22 -28.18 -2.24
N LYS A 80 36.53 -26.87 -2.29
CA LYS A 80 37.90 -26.36 -2.25
C LYS A 80 38.47 -26.25 -0.84
N GLY A 81 37.67 -26.50 0.20
CA GLY A 81 38.07 -26.24 1.59
C GLY A 81 38.16 -24.74 1.94
N GLU A 82 37.56 -23.87 1.13
CA GLU A 82 37.59 -22.41 1.26
C GLU A 82 36.32 -21.84 1.92
N LEU A 83 35.38 -22.69 2.35
CA LEU A 83 34.12 -22.25 2.96
C LEU A 83 34.33 -21.81 4.41
N GLU A 84 34.56 -20.51 4.59
CA GLU A 84 34.75 -19.88 5.91
C GLU A 84 33.45 -19.72 6.73
N ASP A 85 33.60 -19.65 8.05
CA ASP A 85 32.57 -19.34 9.04
C ASP A 85 32.15 -17.84 9.02
N ARG A 86 31.59 -17.38 7.89
CA ARG A 86 31.11 -15.99 7.68
C ARG A 86 29.83 -15.93 6.86
N VAL A 87 29.23 -14.73 6.78
CA VAL A 87 28.03 -14.49 5.96
C VAL A 87 28.43 -14.17 4.52
N TYR A 88 27.93 -14.95 3.57
CA TYR A 88 28.12 -14.75 2.13
C TYR A 88 26.91 -14.09 1.48
N CYS A 89 25.71 -14.43 1.93
CA CYS A 89 24.46 -13.92 1.40
C CYS A 89 23.56 -13.38 2.53
N ILE A 90 23.01 -12.19 2.34
CA ILE A 90 21.94 -11.65 3.18
C ILE A 90 20.65 -11.65 2.39
N TYR A 91 19.64 -12.34 2.91
CA TYR A 91 18.27 -12.27 2.40
C TYR A 91 17.45 -11.34 3.28
N VAL A 92 16.87 -10.30 2.68
CA VAL A 92 16.01 -9.33 3.36
C VAL A 92 14.60 -9.46 2.81
N SER A 93 13.63 -9.68 3.70
CA SER A 93 12.21 -9.66 3.34
C SER A 93 11.41 -8.67 4.20
N PRO A 94 10.29 -8.15 3.68
CA PRO A 94 9.39 -7.27 4.42
C PRO A 94 8.71 -8.01 5.59
N LEU A 95 8.46 -9.31 5.49
CA LEU A 95 7.61 -10.02 6.44
C LEU A 95 8.36 -11.15 7.16
N ARG A 96 8.09 -11.29 8.46
CA ARG A 96 8.64 -12.40 9.26
C ARG A 96 8.14 -13.77 8.79
N ALA A 97 6.89 -13.85 8.33
CA ALA A 97 6.32 -15.09 7.79
C ALA A 97 7.11 -15.58 6.57
N LEU A 98 7.37 -14.67 5.63
CA LEU A 98 8.15 -14.93 4.43
C LEU A 98 9.59 -15.37 4.76
N ASN A 99 10.20 -14.86 5.83
CA ASN A 99 11.52 -15.33 6.27
C ASN A 99 11.51 -16.82 6.65
N ASN A 100 10.46 -17.28 7.33
CA ASN A 100 10.35 -18.70 7.72
C ASN A 100 10.04 -19.58 6.52
N ASP A 101 9.24 -19.12 5.56
CA ASP A 101 8.98 -19.85 4.32
C ASP A 101 10.28 -20.03 3.51
N ILE A 102 11.10 -18.98 3.41
CA ILE A 102 12.38 -19.04 2.68
C ILE A 102 13.38 -19.98 3.36
N TYR A 103 13.39 -20.01 4.69
CA TYR A 103 14.17 -21.00 5.44
C TYR A 103 13.79 -22.43 5.01
N ARG A 104 12.50 -22.77 5.05
CA ARG A 104 12.01 -24.11 4.65
C ARG A 104 12.30 -24.41 3.17
N ASN A 105 12.09 -23.43 2.29
CA ASN A 105 12.31 -23.57 0.85
C ASN A 105 13.80 -23.74 0.48
N LEU A 106 14.74 -23.37 1.36
CA LEU A 106 16.17 -23.62 1.16
C LEU A 106 16.60 -24.96 1.78
N GLU A 107 15.91 -25.45 2.79
CA GLU A 107 16.23 -26.71 3.46
C GLU A 107 16.13 -27.91 2.51
N GLU A 108 15.05 -27.99 1.72
CA GLU A 108 14.85 -29.06 0.73
C GLU A 108 15.96 -29.14 -0.33
N PRO A 109 16.28 -28.08 -1.11
CA PRO A 109 17.32 -28.17 -2.12
C PRO A 109 18.70 -28.45 -1.51
N LEU A 110 19.03 -27.86 -0.36
CA LEU A 110 20.31 -28.11 0.31
C LEU A 110 20.44 -29.57 0.78
N ARG A 111 19.38 -30.15 1.32
CA ARG A 111 19.34 -31.57 1.71
C ARG A 111 19.50 -32.49 0.49
N GLU A 112 18.74 -32.26 -0.57
CA GLU A 112 18.79 -33.10 -1.77
C GLU A 112 20.16 -33.06 -2.48
N ILE A 113 20.79 -31.88 -2.54
CA ILE A 113 22.15 -31.76 -3.07
C ILE A 113 23.14 -32.53 -2.19
N ARG A 114 22.97 -32.49 -0.86
CA ARG A 114 23.80 -33.25 0.08
C ARG A 114 23.64 -34.77 -0.09
N GLU A 115 22.42 -35.26 -0.28
CA GLU A 115 22.16 -36.67 -0.57
C GLU A 115 22.85 -37.14 -1.86
N ILE A 116 22.94 -36.27 -2.87
CA ILE A 116 23.70 -36.56 -4.10
C ILE A 116 25.21 -36.66 -3.82
N ILE A 117 25.75 -35.78 -2.97
CA ILE A 117 27.17 -35.77 -2.57
C ILE A 117 27.51 -37.04 -1.77
N GLU A 118 26.65 -37.41 -0.81
CA GLU A 118 26.82 -38.60 0.04
C GLU A 118 26.77 -39.89 -0.80
N LYS A 119 25.88 -39.95 -1.81
CA LYS A 119 25.83 -41.08 -2.77
C LYS A 119 27.10 -41.22 -3.61
N GLU A 120 27.87 -40.16 -3.80
CA GLU A 120 29.18 -40.19 -4.46
C GLU A 120 30.34 -40.41 -3.48
N GLY A 121 30.06 -40.72 -2.21
CA GLY A 121 31.06 -41.06 -1.20
C GLY A 121 31.89 -39.88 -0.71
N LEU A 122 31.41 -38.64 -0.89
CA LEU A 122 32.10 -37.44 -0.42
C LEU A 122 31.42 -36.86 0.82
N GLU A 123 32.22 -36.22 1.66
CA GLU A 123 31.75 -35.47 2.81
C GLU A 123 32.19 -34.01 2.66
N LEU A 124 31.22 -33.09 2.59
CA LEU A 124 31.47 -31.65 2.47
C LEU A 124 30.93 -30.89 3.68
N PRO A 125 31.54 -29.77 4.06
CA PRO A 125 31.01 -28.90 5.10
C PRO A 125 29.56 -28.47 4.83
N GLU A 126 28.75 -28.45 5.89
CA GLU A 126 27.34 -28.05 5.80
C GLU A 126 27.19 -26.57 5.42
N ILE A 127 26.34 -26.29 4.43
CA ILE A 127 25.89 -24.94 4.10
C ILE A 127 24.82 -24.49 5.10
N ARG A 128 25.23 -23.65 6.05
CA ARG A 128 24.36 -23.10 7.10
C ARG A 128 23.52 -21.91 6.62
N HIS A 129 22.23 -21.95 6.88
CA HIS A 129 21.30 -20.83 6.67
C HIS A 129 20.43 -20.63 7.90
N VAL A 130 20.19 -19.38 8.31
CA VAL A 130 19.50 -19.08 9.59
C VAL A 130 18.65 -17.82 9.50
N VAL A 131 17.49 -17.83 10.17
CA VAL A 131 16.61 -16.67 10.34
C VAL A 131 17.00 -15.85 11.58
N ARG A 132 17.34 -14.58 11.37
CA ARG A 132 17.60 -13.61 12.44
C ARG A 132 16.64 -12.43 12.36
N THR A 133 15.74 -12.33 13.33
CA THR A 133 14.80 -11.21 13.48
C THR A 133 14.81 -10.66 14.91
N GLY A 134 13.94 -9.69 15.19
CA GLY A 134 13.68 -9.22 16.56
C GLY A 134 13.30 -10.35 17.52
N ASP A 135 12.57 -11.36 17.04
CA ASP A 135 12.05 -12.48 17.84
C ASP A 135 13.10 -13.56 18.12
N THR A 136 14.25 -13.53 17.44
CA THR A 136 15.27 -14.57 17.61
C THR A 136 15.78 -14.55 19.06
N PRO A 137 15.70 -15.68 19.80
CA PRO A 137 16.12 -15.74 21.19
C PRO A 137 17.60 -15.36 21.39
N PRO A 138 17.99 -14.85 22.57
CA PRO A 138 19.38 -14.52 22.86
C PRO A 138 20.36 -15.70 22.68
N HIS A 139 19.95 -16.93 23.03
CA HIS A 139 20.81 -18.11 22.88
C HIS A 139 21.10 -18.44 21.41
N GLU A 140 20.09 -18.34 20.53
CA GLU A 140 20.28 -18.51 19.08
C GLU A 140 21.19 -17.41 18.51
N LYS A 141 21.03 -16.16 18.94
CA LYS A 141 21.93 -15.05 18.55
C LYS A 141 23.39 -15.32 18.96
N GLN A 142 23.62 -15.95 20.11
CA GLN A 142 24.95 -16.35 20.55
C GLN A 142 25.53 -17.51 19.74
N LYS A 143 24.72 -18.53 19.41
CA LYS A 143 25.13 -19.63 18.53
C LYS A 143 25.59 -19.09 17.17
N MET A 144 24.82 -18.19 16.56
CA MET A 144 25.18 -17.53 15.31
C MET A 144 26.46 -16.71 15.40
N LEU A 145 26.84 -16.22 16.59
CA LEU A 145 28.10 -15.51 16.76
C LEU A 145 29.30 -16.46 16.83
N ARG A 146 29.11 -17.65 17.43
CA ARG A 146 30.15 -18.68 17.51
C ARG A 146 30.39 -19.37 16.18
N LYS A 147 29.30 -19.70 15.48
CA LYS A 147 29.32 -20.33 14.15
C LYS A 147 28.38 -19.56 13.22
N PRO A 148 28.88 -18.52 12.53
CA PRO A 148 28.09 -17.71 11.62
C PRO A 148 27.39 -18.52 10.52
N PRO A 149 26.17 -18.13 10.11
CA PRO A 149 25.52 -18.72 8.95
C PRO A 149 26.15 -18.22 7.65
N HIS A 150 26.14 -19.03 6.60
CA HIS A 150 26.53 -18.60 5.26
C HIS A 150 25.44 -17.77 4.59
N ILE A 151 24.17 -18.11 4.85
CA ILE A 151 22.99 -17.37 4.38
C ILE A 151 22.23 -16.82 5.59
N LEU A 152 22.18 -15.49 5.71
CA LEU A 152 21.47 -14.79 6.77
C LEU A 152 20.12 -14.27 6.27
N ILE A 153 19.02 -14.84 6.78
CA ILE A 153 17.66 -14.41 6.45
C ILE A 153 17.19 -13.43 7.53
N THR A 154 16.81 -12.20 7.15
CA THR A 154 16.55 -11.13 8.12
C THR A 154 15.49 -10.12 7.66
N THR A 155 15.23 -9.09 8.48
CA THR A 155 14.36 -7.94 8.16
C THR A 155 15.19 -6.65 8.10
N PRO A 156 14.70 -5.57 7.46
CA PRO A 156 15.42 -4.30 7.39
C PRO A 156 15.90 -3.77 8.76
N GLU A 157 15.03 -3.82 9.77
CA GLU A 157 15.34 -3.33 11.12
C GLU A 157 16.41 -4.20 11.80
N SER A 158 16.29 -5.52 11.63
CA SER A 158 17.23 -6.48 12.21
C SER A 158 18.62 -6.34 11.58
N LEU A 159 18.68 -6.10 10.25
CA LEU A 159 19.93 -5.80 9.55
C LEU A 159 20.62 -4.55 10.11
N ALA A 160 19.87 -3.45 10.31
CA ALA A 160 20.44 -2.22 10.87
C ALA A 160 20.91 -2.36 12.32
N ILE A 161 20.28 -3.23 13.12
CA ILE A 161 20.78 -3.62 14.46
C ILE A 161 22.09 -4.40 14.33
N ILE A 162 22.18 -5.32 13.38
CA ILE A 162 23.36 -6.17 13.15
C ILE A 162 24.58 -5.32 12.78
N LEU A 163 24.42 -4.30 11.93
CA LEU A 163 25.51 -3.37 11.57
C LEU A 163 26.12 -2.66 12.79
N ASN A 164 25.33 -2.51 13.87
CA ASN A 164 25.75 -1.91 15.14
C ASN A 164 26.19 -2.92 16.20
N ALA A 165 26.20 -4.22 15.88
CA ALA A 165 26.61 -5.28 16.79
C ALA A 165 28.13 -5.55 16.64
N PRO A 166 28.99 -5.11 17.59
CA PRO A 166 30.45 -5.03 17.36
C PRO A 166 31.13 -6.34 16.97
N LYS A 167 30.67 -7.46 17.54
CA LYS A 167 31.24 -8.78 17.22
C LYS A 167 30.65 -9.37 15.94
N PHE A 168 29.33 -9.26 15.77
CA PHE A 168 28.65 -9.88 14.62
C PHE A 168 28.88 -9.10 13.32
N LYS A 169 29.02 -7.77 13.35
CA LYS A 169 29.27 -6.98 12.13
C LYS A 169 30.54 -7.43 11.37
N LYS A 170 31.51 -8.03 12.06
CA LYS A 170 32.73 -8.58 11.45
C LYS A 170 32.43 -9.72 10.47
N THR A 171 31.33 -10.45 10.66
CA THR A 171 30.95 -11.54 9.74
C THR A 171 30.37 -11.02 8.43
N LEU A 172 30.14 -9.70 8.32
CA LEU A 172 29.52 -9.04 7.17
C LEU A 172 30.52 -8.29 6.27
N THR A 173 31.82 -8.26 6.60
CA THR A 173 32.81 -7.47 5.85
C THR A 173 33.03 -7.98 4.42
N ASN A 174 32.77 -9.26 4.16
CA ASN A 174 32.98 -9.91 2.86
C ASN A 174 31.69 -10.47 2.24
N VAL A 175 30.53 -9.88 2.56
CA VAL A 175 29.26 -10.29 1.92
C VAL A 175 29.38 -10.17 0.40
N GLU A 176 28.91 -11.18 -0.33
CA GLU A 176 28.98 -11.23 -1.79
C GLU A 176 27.60 -10.97 -2.42
N TYR A 177 26.51 -11.28 -1.71
CA TYR A 177 25.16 -11.18 -2.22
C TYR A 177 24.20 -10.57 -1.20
N VAL A 178 23.30 -9.70 -1.67
CA VAL A 178 22.14 -9.24 -0.92
C VAL A 178 20.88 -9.40 -1.76
N ILE A 179 19.97 -10.25 -1.31
CA ILE A 179 18.65 -10.45 -1.92
C ILE A 179 17.64 -9.58 -1.17
N VAL A 180 16.91 -8.75 -1.91
CA VAL A 180 15.78 -7.96 -1.43
C VAL A 180 14.50 -8.51 -2.05
N ASP A 181 13.78 -9.32 -1.29
CA ASP A 181 12.53 -9.93 -1.76
C ASP A 181 11.31 -9.03 -1.52
N GLU A 182 10.30 -9.23 -2.37
CA GLU A 182 9.08 -8.43 -2.44
C GLU A 182 9.37 -6.92 -2.37
N ILE A 183 10.37 -6.49 -3.15
CA ILE A 183 10.90 -5.11 -3.15
C ILE A 183 9.82 -4.06 -3.38
N HIS A 184 8.72 -4.40 -4.05
CA HIS A 184 7.60 -3.48 -4.25
C HIS A 184 6.93 -3.04 -2.95
N SER A 185 6.78 -3.95 -1.99
CA SER A 185 6.20 -3.64 -0.69
C SER A 185 7.12 -2.75 0.16
N LEU A 186 8.43 -2.86 -0.07
CA LEU A 186 9.43 -2.05 0.62
C LEU A 186 9.54 -0.66 -0.02
N ALA A 187 9.56 -0.59 -1.34
CA ALA A 187 9.76 0.66 -2.11
C ALA A 187 8.73 1.74 -1.75
N GLU A 188 7.47 1.38 -1.53
CA GLU A 188 6.39 2.32 -1.18
C GLU A 188 6.32 2.69 0.31
N SER A 189 7.32 2.32 1.11
CA SER A 189 7.26 2.48 2.57
C SER A 189 8.56 3.06 3.16
N LYS A 190 8.43 3.69 4.33
CA LYS A 190 9.58 4.11 5.14
C LYS A 190 10.49 2.93 5.53
N ARG A 191 10.00 1.68 5.50
CA ARG A 191 10.84 0.48 5.72
C ARG A 191 11.82 0.27 4.57
N GLY A 192 11.42 0.54 3.33
CA GLY A 192 12.32 0.57 2.19
C GLY A 192 13.33 1.71 2.30
N VAL A 193 12.89 2.91 2.69
CA VAL A 193 13.80 4.05 2.93
C VAL A 193 14.88 3.68 3.95
N HIS A 194 14.49 3.05 5.05
CA HIS A 194 15.42 2.54 6.06
C HIS A 194 16.34 1.42 5.52
N LEU A 195 15.81 0.49 4.72
CA LEU A 195 16.61 -0.55 4.09
C LEU A 195 17.70 0.04 3.18
N THR A 196 17.37 1.01 2.31
CA THR A 196 18.37 1.58 1.39
C THR A 196 19.57 2.18 2.12
N LEU A 197 19.36 2.91 3.22
CA LEU A 197 20.45 3.40 4.06
C LEU A 197 21.21 2.27 4.78
N SER A 198 20.52 1.19 5.14
CA SER A 198 21.16 0.00 5.72
C SER A 198 22.08 -0.68 4.69
N LEU A 199 21.67 -0.74 3.43
CA LEU A 199 22.47 -1.29 2.33
C LEU A 199 23.71 -0.42 2.03
N GLU A 200 23.59 0.91 2.07
CA GLU A 200 24.76 1.79 1.86
C GLU A 200 25.74 1.71 3.05
N ARG A 201 25.26 1.59 4.29
CA ARG A 201 26.12 1.34 5.45
C ARG A 201 26.79 -0.03 5.40
N LEU A 202 26.07 -1.06 4.92
CA LEU A 202 26.65 -2.37 4.67
C LEU A 202 27.72 -2.31 3.57
N GLN A 203 27.46 -1.57 2.48
CA GLN A 203 28.43 -1.38 1.39
C GLN A 203 29.69 -0.66 1.87
N GLU A 204 29.58 0.30 2.78
CA GLU A 204 30.72 0.97 3.40
C GLU A 204 31.48 0.06 4.38
N LEU A 205 30.79 -0.85 5.06
CA LEU A 205 31.40 -1.84 5.95
C LEU A 205 32.13 -2.95 5.15
N SER A 206 31.66 -3.24 3.94
CA SER A 206 32.19 -4.32 3.13
C SER A 206 33.44 -3.92 2.37
N GLU A 207 34.45 -4.79 2.35
CA GLU A 207 35.71 -4.59 1.63
C GLU A 207 35.56 -4.78 0.11
N ARG A 208 34.43 -5.34 -0.34
CA ARG A 208 34.12 -5.63 -1.74
C ARG A 208 32.72 -5.14 -2.09
N HIS A 209 32.49 -4.95 -3.39
CA HIS A 209 31.14 -4.76 -3.88
C HIS A 209 30.38 -6.09 -3.84
N PHE A 210 29.15 -6.06 -3.33
CA PHE A 210 28.23 -7.20 -3.36
C PHE A 210 27.16 -7.02 -4.43
N ALA A 211 26.70 -8.13 -5.00
CA ALA A 211 25.58 -8.15 -5.94
C ALA A 211 24.26 -7.93 -5.19
N ARG A 212 23.47 -6.95 -5.63
CA ARG A 212 22.13 -6.66 -5.14
C ARG A 212 21.09 -7.29 -6.06
N ILE A 213 20.27 -8.17 -5.52
CA ILE A 213 19.27 -8.95 -6.26
C ILE A 213 17.89 -8.56 -5.75
N GLY A 214 17.09 -7.87 -6.55
CA GLY A 214 15.72 -7.49 -6.21
C GLY A 214 14.73 -8.48 -6.80
N LEU A 215 13.73 -8.90 -6.02
CA LEU A 215 12.66 -9.79 -6.48
C LEU A 215 11.30 -9.10 -6.34
N SER A 216 10.50 -9.11 -7.40
CA SER A 216 9.14 -8.54 -7.40
C SER A 216 8.19 -9.30 -8.32
N ALA A 217 6.91 -9.40 -7.93
CA ALA A 217 5.86 -9.93 -8.80
C ALA A 217 5.51 -8.98 -9.95
N THR A 218 5.00 -7.80 -9.60
CA THR A 218 4.49 -6.79 -10.53
C THR A 218 4.77 -5.41 -9.95
N ILE A 219 5.63 -4.64 -10.60
CA ILE A 219 5.98 -3.28 -10.17
C ILE A 219 6.29 -2.38 -11.37
N ASN A 220 6.05 -1.08 -11.23
CA ASN A 220 6.28 -0.06 -12.25
C ASN A 220 6.62 1.30 -11.61
N PRO A 221 7.58 2.08 -12.13
CA PRO A 221 8.50 1.75 -13.23
C PRO A 221 9.69 0.90 -12.76
N LEU A 222 10.15 -0.04 -13.60
CA LEU A 222 11.20 -1.00 -13.21
C LEU A 222 12.57 -0.33 -13.05
N GLU A 223 12.85 0.69 -13.86
CA GLU A 223 14.10 1.44 -13.83
C GLU A 223 14.27 2.22 -12.53
N GLU A 224 13.20 2.85 -12.05
CA GLU A 224 13.22 3.56 -10.76
C GLU A 224 13.43 2.58 -9.59
N VAL A 225 12.81 1.40 -9.65
CA VAL A 225 13.00 0.34 -8.66
C VAL A 225 14.40 -0.24 -8.70
N ALA A 226 14.98 -0.38 -9.89
CA ALA A 226 16.36 -0.79 -10.06
C ALA A 226 17.31 0.23 -9.41
N GLN A 227 17.08 1.54 -9.62
CA GLN A 227 17.83 2.60 -8.93
C GLN A 227 17.62 2.55 -7.41
N PHE A 228 16.40 2.30 -6.95
CA PHE A 228 16.09 2.11 -5.53
C PHE A 228 16.87 0.95 -4.91
N LEU A 229 16.96 -0.19 -5.61
CA LEU A 229 17.74 -1.36 -5.19
C LEU A 229 19.24 -1.06 -5.13
N VAL A 230 19.80 -0.51 -6.21
CA VAL A 230 21.26 -0.46 -6.40
C VAL A 230 21.90 0.82 -5.87
N GLY A 231 21.13 1.86 -5.60
CA GLY A 231 21.63 3.15 -5.16
C GLY A 231 22.52 3.83 -6.21
N PHE A 232 23.30 4.81 -5.74
CA PHE A 232 24.12 5.69 -6.55
C PHE A 232 25.58 5.65 -6.11
N GLU A 233 26.46 5.88 -7.08
CA GLU A 233 27.89 6.03 -6.88
C GLU A 233 28.37 7.17 -7.78
N ASN A 234 29.05 8.17 -7.18
CA ASN A 234 29.49 9.38 -7.87
C ASN A 234 28.36 10.11 -8.63
N GLY A 235 27.15 10.14 -8.05
CA GLY A 235 25.98 10.80 -8.63
C GLY A 235 25.23 9.98 -9.69
N GLU A 236 25.77 8.84 -10.10
CA GLU A 236 25.19 7.97 -11.12
C GLU A 236 24.63 6.67 -10.52
N PRO A 237 23.53 6.10 -11.02
CA PRO A 237 23.01 4.84 -10.52
C PRO A 237 24.02 3.70 -10.75
N ARG A 238 24.17 2.78 -9.79
CA ARG A 238 25.02 1.59 -10.01
C ARG A 238 24.43 0.71 -11.12
N PRO A 239 25.25 -0.04 -11.87
CA PRO A 239 24.73 -0.89 -12.95
C PRO A 239 23.73 -1.92 -12.46
N CYS A 240 22.65 -2.16 -13.21
CA CYS A 240 21.64 -3.16 -12.89
C CYS A 240 21.03 -3.76 -14.16
N ILE A 241 20.84 -5.08 -14.15
CA ILE A 241 20.12 -5.80 -15.21
C ILE A 241 18.69 -6.06 -14.75
N ILE A 242 17.71 -5.60 -15.54
CA ILE A 242 16.29 -5.82 -15.30
C ILE A 242 15.84 -7.06 -16.09
N VAL A 243 15.42 -8.09 -15.38
CA VAL A 243 14.77 -9.28 -15.94
C VAL A 243 13.25 -9.08 -15.83
N ASP A 244 12.64 -8.60 -16.91
CA ASP A 244 11.18 -8.43 -16.99
C ASP A 244 10.51 -9.61 -17.70
N THR A 245 9.77 -10.39 -16.91
CA THR A 245 9.04 -11.58 -17.39
C THR A 245 7.58 -11.57 -16.92
N ARG A 246 7.02 -10.38 -16.65
CA ARG A 246 5.65 -10.16 -16.14
C ARG A 246 4.53 -10.74 -17.02
N TYR A 247 4.80 -10.98 -18.31
CA TYR A 247 3.80 -11.35 -19.33
C TYR A 247 3.70 -12.85 -19.62
N VAL A 248 4.51 -13.69 -18.97
CA VAL A 248 4.62 -15.12 -19.31
C VAL A 248 3.37 -15.93 -18.95
N LYS A 249 2.65 -15.53 -17.89
CA LYS A 249 1.53 -16.31 -17.36
C LYS A 249 0.20 -15.92 -18.01
N LYS A 250 -0.54 -16.91 -18.52
CA LYS A 250 -1.88 -16.71 -19.08
C LYS A 250 -2.87 -16.31 -17.98
N LYS A 251 -3.75 -15.36 -18.28
CA LYS A 251 -4.73 -14.79 -17.35
C LYS A 251 -6.15 -15.03 -17.88
N ASN A 252 -7.07 -15.41 -16.99
CA ASN A 252 -8.51 -15.48 -17.25
C ASN A 252 -9.22 -14.67 -16.17
N ILE A 253 -9.37 -13.37 -16.44
CA ILE A 253 -10.00 -12.41 -15.52
C ILE A 253 -11.34 -12.01 -16.12
N LYS A 254 -12.39 -12.02 -15.30
CA LYS A 254 -13.72 -11.51 -15.70
C LYS A 254 -14.30 -10.61 -14.62
N VAL A 255 -15.08 -9.63 -15.04
CA VAL A 255 -15.94 -8.79 -14.17
C VAL A 255 -17.36 -9.31 -14.25
N LEU A 256 -17.97 -9.54 -13.09
CA LEU A 256 -19.28 -10.14 -12.95
C LEU A 256 -20.20 -9.24 -12.12
N CYS A 257 -21.46 -9.14 -12.55
CA CYS A 257 -22.52 -8.50 -11.77
C CYS A 257 -23.64 -9.51 -11.49
N PRO A 258 -24.02 -9.72 -10.22
CA PRO A 258 -24.97 -10.78 -9.86
C PRO A 258 -26.41 -10.48 -10.31
N VAL A 259 -26.72 -9.25 -10.72
CA VAL A 259 -28.07 -8.80 -11.11
C VAL A 259 -28.01 -7.96 -12.39
N SER A 260 -29.11 -7.91 -13.14
CA SER A 260 -29.22 -7.10 -14.36
C SER A 260 -29.41 -5.61 -14.08
N ASP A 261 -29.90 -5.25 -12.89
CA ASP A 261 -30.19 -3.88 -12.48
C ASP A 261 -29.75 -3.66 -11.02
N LEU A 262 -28.81 -2.74 -10.80
CA LEU A 262 -28.28 -2.42 -9.47
C LEU A 262 -29.05 -1.31 -8.74
N ILE A 263 -29.94 -0.61 -9.42
CA ILE A 263 -30.68 0.53 -8.87
C ILE A 263 -32.02 0.09 -8.32
N HIS A 264 -32.80 -0.65 -9.10
CA HIS A 264 -34.14 -1.04 -8.71
C HIS A 264 -34.20 -2.40 -8.00
N THR A 265 -33.11 -3.18 -8.00
CA THR A 265 -33.09 -4.46 -7.29
C THR A 265 -32.87 -4.25 -5.77
N PRO A 266 -33.77 -4.77 -4.91
CA PRO A 266 -33.62 -4.70 -3.46
C PRO A 266 -32.28 -5.22 -2.94
N SER A 267 -31.78 -4.61 -1.85
CA SER A 267 -30.46 -4.89 -1.29
C SER A 267 -30.26 -6.34 -0.85
N ASP A 268 -31.26 -6.90 -0.19
CA ASP A 268 -31.31 -8.30 0.22
C ASP A 268 -31.22 -9.25 -0.99
N ILE A 269 -31.90 -8.92 -2.09
CA ILE A 269 -31.85 -9.71 -3.33
C ILE A 269 -30.47 -9.63 -3.98
N VAL A 270 -29.87 -8.44 -4.09
CA VAL A 270 -28.50 -8.30 -4.64
C VAL A 270 -27.50 -9.08 -3.81
N ASN A 271 -27.58 -8.99 -2.47
CA ASN A 271 -26.70 -9.74 -1.57
C ASN A 271 -26.91 -11.25 -1.72
N ARG A 272 -28.15 -11.72 -1.76
CA ARG A 272 -28.48 -13.14 -1.97
C ARG A 272 -27.90 -13.64 -3.30
N LYS A 273 -28.12 -12.91 -4.39
CA LYS A 273 -27.60 -13.23 -5.73
C LYS A 273 -26.08 -13.22 -5.79
N MET A 274 -25.42 -12.32 -5.05
CA MET A 274 -23.96 -12.33 -4.91
C MET A 274 -23.48 -13.62 -4.24
N TYR A 275 -24.08 -14.04 -3.12
CA TYR A 275 -23.69 -15.29 -2.45
C TYR A 275 -24.04 -16.55 -3.26
N GLU A 276 -25.14 -16.55 -4.01
CA GLU A 276 -25.46 -17.61 -4.98
C GLU A 276 -24.34 -17.71 -6.03
N LEU A 277 -23.91 -16.59 -6.62
CA LEU A 277 -22.80 -16.55 -7.57
C LEU A 277 -21.49 -17.05 -6.95
N LEU A 278 -21.18 -16.66 -5.71
CA LEU A 278 -19.99 -17.13 -5.00
C LEU A 278 -20.05 -18.65 -4.76
N ALA A 279 -21.18 -19.17 -4.31
CA ALA A 279 -21.38 -20.60 -4.10
C ALA A 279 -21.16 -21.39 -5.41
N ASP A 280 -21.69 -20.88 -6.52
CA ASP A 280 -21.50 -21.45 -7.86
C ASP A 280 -20.03 -21.49 -8.29
N LEU A 281 -19.30 -20.41 -8.04
CA LEU A 281 -17.87 -20.33 -8.32
C LEU A 281 -17.07 -21.29 -7.45
N ILE A 282 -17.38 -21.37 -6.14
CA ILE A 282 -16.74 -22.28 -5.18
C ILE A 282 -17.01 -23.74 -5.56
N ARG A 283 -18.21 -24.08 -6.02
CA ARG A 283 -18.57 -25.44 -6.43
C ARG A 283 -17.69 -25.94 -7.58
N ARG A 284 -17.36 -25.05 -8.53
CA ARG A 284 -16.58 -25.38 -9.74
C ARG A 284 -15.05 -25.47 -9.53
N HIS A 285 -14.54 -25.16 -8.33
CA HIS A 285 -13.09 -25.03 -8.09
C HIS A 285 -12.68 -25.67 -6.77
N ARG A 286 -11.57 -26.43 -6.72
CA ARG A 286 -11.16 -27.18 -5.52
C ARG A 286 -10.84 -26.26 -4.34
N THR A 287 -10.14 -25.16 -4.57
CA THR A 287 -9.84 -24.16 -3.53
C THR A 287 -10.03 -22.75 -4.08
N THR A 288 -10.84 -21.95 -3.38
CA THR A 288 -11.17 -20.57 -3.75
C THR A 288 -10.67 -19.59 -2.69
N LEU A 289 -9.87 -18.60 -3.11
CA LEU A 289 -9.46 -17.48 -2.27
C LEU A 289 -10.32 -16.26 -2.60
N ILE A 290 -11.06 -15.75 -1.61
CA ILE A 290 -11.94 -14.59 -1.75
C ILE A 290 -11.29 -13.39 -1.05
N PHE A 291 -11.01 -12.34 -1.80
CA PHE A 291 -10.53 -11.08 -1.25
C PHE A 291 -11.68 -10.10 -1.00
N THR A 292 -11.63 -9.47 0.17
CA THR A 292 -12.44 -8.33 0.55
C THR A 292 -11.53 -7.14 0.88
N ASN A 293 -12.06 -5.93 0.89
CA ASN A 293 -11.25 -4.74 1.16
C ASN A 293 -11.13 -4.39 2.66
N THR A 294 -11.98 -4.96 3.52
CA THR A 294 -11.99 -4.67 4.96
C THR A 294 -11.97 -5.96 5.77
N ARG A 295 -11.47 -5.89 7.00
CA ARG A 295 -11.44 -7.04 7.92
C ARG A 295 -12.86 -7.44 8.32
N SER A 296 -13.74 -6.47 8.51
CA SER A 296 -15.16 -6.72 8.78
C SER A 296 -15.90 -7.35 7.60
N GLY A 297 -15.54 -6.97 6.38
CA GLY A 297 -16.03 -7.60 5.15
C GLY A 297 -15.62 -9.07 5.08
N THR A 298 -14.39 -9.38 5.48
CA THR A 298 -13.88 -10.76 5.55
C THR A 298 -14.75 -11.61 6.48
N GLU A 299 -14.96 -11.17 7.72
CA GLU A 299 -15.74 -11.92 8.71
C GLU A 299 -17.21 -12.07 8.30
N ARG A 300 -17.81 -11.01 7.74
CA ARG A 300 -19.18 -11.05 7.23
C ARG A 300 -19.35 -12.08 6.12
N VAL A 301 -18.44 -12.10 5.14
CA VAL A 301 -18.49 -13.06 4.03
C VAL A 301 -18.31 -14.49 4.53
N VAL A 302 -17.39 -14.75 5.47
CA VAL A 302 -17.23 -16.07 6.09
C VAL A 302 -18.51 -16.53 6.78
N PHE A 303 -19.12 -15.66 7.58
CA PHE A 303 -20.36 -15.96 8.28
C PHE A 303 -21.48 -16.35 7.32
N HIS A 304 -21.71 -15.58 6.25
CA HIS A 304 -22.74 -15.90 5.27
C HIS A 304 -22.43 -17.15 4.45
N LEU A 305 -21.17 -17.36 4.03
CA LEU A 305 -20.80 -18.56 3.27
C LEU A 305 -21.02 -19.84 4.08
N LYS A 306 -20.76 -19.83 5.39
CA LYS A 306 -21.08 -20.94 6.30
C LYS A 306 -22.57 -21.28 6.34
N GLN A 307 -23.45 -20.31 6.11
CA GLN A 307 -24.90 -20.53 6.07
C GLN A 307 -25.41 -20.96 4.69
N VAL A 308 -24.81 -20.43 3.62
CA VAL A 308 -25.27 -20.60 2.24
C VAL A 308 -24.75 -21.88 1.61
N LEU A 309 -23.49 -22.27 1.87
CA LEU A 309 -22.88 -23.43 1.22
C LEU A 309 -23.53 -24.78 1.61
N PRO A 310 -23.86 -25.05 2.89
CA PRO A 310 -24.54 -26.29 3.27
C PRO A 310 -25.91 -26.46 2.58
N LYS A 311 -26.64 -25.35 2.36
CA LYS A 311 -27.99 -25.36 1.76
C LYS A 311 -27.99 -25.57 0.23
N ASN A 312 -26.84 -25.46 -0.43
CA ASN A 312 -26.72 -25.57 -1.89
C ASN A 312 -26.08 -26.90 -2.35
N GLY A 313 -26.30 -27.98 -1.58
CA GLY A 313 -25.85 -29.33 -1.95
C GLY A 313 -24.33 -29.54 -1.86
N ILE A 314 -23.64 -28.73 -1.05
CA ILE A 314 -22.23 -28.94 -0.68
C ILE A 314 -22.21 -29.58 0.72
N GLU A 315 -22.86 -30.73 0.86
CA GLU A 315 -23.01 -31.45 2.15
C GLU A 315 -21.70 -32.14 2.58
N ASP A 316 -20.79 -32.41 1.65
CA ASP A 316 -19.52 -33.13 1.90
C ASP A 316 -18.45 -32.30 2.65
N PHE A 317 -18.67 -31.01 2.87
CA PHE A 317 -17.65 -30.12 3.44
C PHE A 317 -18.17 -29.37 4.66
N GLY A 318 -17.79 -29.82 5.85
CA GLY A 318 -18.15 -29.17 7.10
C GLY A 318 -17.64 -27.73 7.21
N GLU A 319 -18.17 -26.96 8.16
CA GLU A 319 -17.81 -25.55 8.41
C GLU A 319 -16.30 -25.30 8.57
N GLU A 320 -15.55 -26.32 9.01
CA GLU A 320 -14.10 -26.36 9.16
C GLU A 320 -13.32 -26.07 7.85
N SER A 321 -13.97 -26.20 6.69
CA SER A 321 -13.39 -26.00 5.36
C SER A 321 -13.36 -24.54 4.88
N ILE A 322 -13.97 -23.62 5.66
CA ILE A 322 -14.07 -22.19 5.38
C ILE A 322 -13.31 -21.42 6.47
N ALA A 323 -12.35 -20.58 6.09
CA ALA A 323 -11.54 -19.82 7.04
C ALA A 323 -11.44 -18.33 6.71
N ALA A 324 -11.42 -17.49 7.75
CA ALA A 324 -11.03 -16.09 7.67
C ALA A 324 -9.50 -15.95 7.79
N HIS A 325 -8.93 -14.95 7.12
CA HIS A 325 -7.52 -14.59 7.27
C HIS A 325 -7.31 -13.07 7.18
N HIS A 326 -7.01 -12.42 8.31
CA HIS A 326 -6.66 -10.99 8.35
C HIS A 326 -5.75 -10.64 9.55
N GLY A 327 -5.16 -9.44 9.52
CA GLY A 327 -4.15 -8.99 10.49
C GLY A 327 -4.60 -9.00 11.97
N SER A 328 -5.89 -8.82 12.25
CA SER A 328 -6.43 -8.87 13.62
C SER A 328 -6.51 -10.28 14.22
N LEU A 329 -6.35 -11.33 13.42
CA LEU A 329 -6.30 -12.71 13.94
C LEU A 329 -4.95 -12.98 14.60
N SER A 330 -4.98 -13.79 15.67
CA SER A 330 -3.77 -14.21 16.36
C SER A 330 -2.81 -14.94 15.40
N ARG A 331 -1.51 -14.83 15.67
CA ARG A 331 -0.48 -15.50 14.85
C ARG A 331 -0.70 -17.02 14.77
N TYR A 332 -1.13 -17.62 15.88
CA TYR A 332 -1.42 -19.05 15.97
C TYR A 332 -2.56 -19.45 15.02
N VAL A 333 -3.67 -18.68 15.03
CA VAL A 333 -4.81 -18.92 14.14
C VAL A 333 -4.41 -18.76 12.68
N ARG A 334 -3.69 -17.69 12.33
CA ARG A 334 -3.22 -17.47 10.95
C ARG A 334 -2.33 -18.60 10.46
N HIS A 335 -1.36 -19.02 11.26
CA HIS A 335 -0.48 -20.16 10.92
C HIS A 335 -1.28 -21.45 10.73
N GLY A 336 -2.26 -21.72 11.59
CA GLY A 336 -3.14 -22.89 11.43
C GLY A 336 -3.94 -22.87 10.12
N VAL A 337 -4.45 -21.70 9.71
CA VAL A 337 -5.14 -21.52 8.42
C VAL A 337 -4.18 -21.71 7.25
N GLU A 338 -2.98 -21.11 7.31
CA GLU A 338 -1.94 -21.27 6.29
C GLU A 338 -1.51 -22.74 6.12
N GLU A 339 -1.35 -23.50 7.22
CA GLU A 339 -1.02 -24.93 7.17
C GLU A 339 -2.15 -25.79 6.63
N LYS A 340 -3.40 -25.53 7.05
CA LYS A 340 -4.58 -26.23 6.49
C LYS A 340 -4.67 -25.97 4.98
N LEU A 341 -4.37 -24.75 4.54
CA LEU A 341 -4.36 -24.39 3.13
C LEU A 341 -3.25 -25.11 2.35
N LYS A 342 -2.01 -25.11 2.86
CA LYS A 342 -0.88 -25.86 2.26
C LYS A 342 -1.19 -27.35 2.09
N LYS A 343 -1.90 -27.94 3.06
CA LYS A 343 -2.34 -29.35 3.03
C LYS A 343 -3.56 -29.60 2.14
N GLY A 344 -4.15 -28.55 1.52
CA GLY A 344 -5.33 -28.67 0.68
C GLY A 344 -6.61 -29.02 1.43
N LEU A 345 -6.68 -28.72 2.73
CA LEU A 345 -7.81 -29.03 3.62
C LEU A 345 -8.90 -27.94 3.61
N LEU A 346 -8.64 -26.79 2.99
CA LEU A 346 -9.59 -25.68 2.91
C LEU A 346 -10.20 -25.58 1.51
N ARG A 347 -11.52 -25.43 1.47
CA ARG A 347 -12.29 -25.14 0.26
C ARG A 347 -12.30 -23.65 -0.03
N VAL A 348 -12.50 -22.85 1.02
CA VAL A 348 -12.65 -21.40 0.90
C VAL A 348 -11.82 -20.69 1.95
N ILE A 349 -11.14 -19.65 1.51
CA ILE A 349 -10.40 -18.75 2.38
C ILE A 349 -10.86 -17.35 2.02
N VAL A 350 -11.29 -16.58 3.01
CA VAL A 350 -11.65 -15.19 2.83
C VAL A 350 -10.58 -14.35 3.51
N SER A 351 -10.00 -13.41 2.77
CA SER A 351 -8.94 -12.54 3.30
C SER A 351 -9.18 -11.08 2.99
N SER A 352 -8.64 -10.20 3.83
CA SER A 352 -8.51 -8.77 3.52
C SER A 352 -7.26 -8.54 2.65
N THR A 353 -6.24 -7.84 3.15
CA THR A 353 -4.97 -7.60 2.43
C THR A 353 -3.88 -8.60 2.81
N SER A 354 -4.09 -9.43 3.83
CA SER A 354 -3.01 -10.21 4.45
C SER A 354 -2.43 -11.35 3.58
N LEU A 355 -3.23 -11.95 2.70
CA LEU A 355 -2.78 -12.99 1.75
C LEU A 355 -2.45 -12.44 0.36
N GLU A 356 -2.37 -11.11 0.21
CA GLU A 356 -1.98 -10.43 -1.04
C GLU A 356 -0.50 -10.67 -1.38
N LEU A 357 0.34 -10.75 -0.34
CA LEU A 357 1.79 -10.85 -0.42
C LEU A 357 2.29 -12.30 -0.56
N GLY A 358 3.53 -12.42 -1.03
CA GLY A 358 4.26 -13.61 -1.50
C GLY A 358 4.40 -14.84 -0.59
N ILE A 359 3.57 -15.03 0.43
CA ILE A 359 3.57 -16.24 1.27
C ILE A 359 3.23 -17.43 0.35
N ASP A 360 4.01 -18.51 0.45
CA ASP A 360 3.65 -19.77 -0.19
C ASP A 360 2.47 -20.35 0.59
N ILE A 361 1.28 -20.30 0.00
CA ILE A 361 0.05 -20.75 0.63
C ILE A 361 -0.45 -22.06 0.01
N GLY A 362 0.33 -22.72 -0.85
CA GLY A 362 -0.12 -23.93 -1.55
C GLY A 362 -1.01 -23.62 -2.77
N TYR A 363 -1.84 -24.60 -3.15
CA TYR A 363 -2.56 -24.59 -4.42
C TYR A 363 -3.93 -23.89 -4.32
N ILE A 364 -4.16 -22.89 -5.18
CA ILE A 364 -5.43 -22.16 -5.31
C ILE A 364 -5.86 -22.18 -6.78
N ASP A 365 -7.11 -22.58 -7.05
CA ASP A 365 -7.65 -22.63 -8.42
C ASP A 365 -8.23 -21.30 -8.87
N LEU A 366 -8.89 -20.59 -7.95
CA LEU A 366 -9.67 -19.40 -8.25
C LEU A 366 -9.43 -18.34 -7.20
N VAL A 367 -9.22 -17.12 -7.69
CA VAL A 367 -9.31 -15.91 -6.86
C VAL A 367 -10.59 -15.17 -7.21
N VAL A 368 -11.39 -14.85 -6.20
CA VAL A 368 -12.54 -13.95 -6.28
C VAL A 368 -12.18 -12.67 -5.56
N GLN A 369 -12.48 -11.52 -6.14
CA GLN A 369 -12.30 -10.21 -5.55
C GLN A 369 -13.68 -9.55 -5.45
N ILE A 370 -14.13 -9.26 -4.23
CA ILE A 370 -15.41 -8.56 -4.00
C ILE A 370 -15.17 -7.05 -4.01
N GLY A 371 -15.84 -6.35 -4.92
CA GLY A 371 -15.62 -4.93 -5.20
C GLY A 371 -14.23 -4.66 -5.79
N SER A 372 -13.93 -3.40 -6.06
CA SER A 372 -12.65 -3.06 -6.68
C SER A 372 -11.45 -3.21 -5.72
N PRO A 373 -10.32 -3.79 -6.15
CA PRO A 373 -9.06 -3.74 -5.40
C PRO A 373 -8.33 -2.40 -5.55
N LYS A 374 -8.91 -1.40 -6.24
CA LYS A 374 -8.47 0.01 -6.30
C LYS A 374 -7.14 0.29 -7.02
N SER A 375 -6.44 -0.75 -7.49
CA SER A 375 -5.28 -0.62 -8.39
C SER A 375 -5.09 -1.87 -9.27
N VAL A 376 -4.54 -1.68 -10.47
CA VAL A 376 -4.25 -2.77 -11.42
C VAL A 376 -3.17 -3.71 -10.85
N THR A 377 -2.13 -3.14 -10.25
CA THR A 377 -1.04 -3.89 -9.62
C THR A 377 -1.58 -4.81 -8.53
N ARG A 378 -2.44 -4.31 -7.65
CA ARG A 378 -3.06 -5.12 -6.58
C ARG A 378 -3.94 -6.23 -7.14
N CYS A 379 -4.74 -5.92 -8.16
CA CYS A 379 -5.57 -6.90 -8.86
C CYS A 379 -4.72 -8.08 -9.37
N LEU A 380 -3.60 -7.79 -10.04
CA LEU A 380 -2.71 -8.81 -10.57
C LEU A 380 -1.96 -9.60 -9.48
N GLN A 381 -1.57 -8.97 -8.38
CA GLN A 381 -0.93 -9.65 -7.24
C GLN A 381 -1.90 -10.62 -6.56
N ARG A 382 -3.15 -10.18 -6.33
CA ARG A 382 -4.22 -11.00 -5.75
C ARG A 382 -4.56 -12.17 -6.66
N ILE A 383 -4.84 -11.92 -7.94
CA ILE A 383 -5.18 -12.96 -8.93
C ILE A 383 -4.00 -13.91 -9.18
N GLY A 384 -2.77 -13.40 -9.09
CA GLY A 384 -1.54 -14.19 -9.21
C GLY A 384 -1.39 -15.30 -8.15
N ARG A 385 -2.19 -15.28 -7.08
CA ARG A 385 -2.31 -16.39 -6.11
C ARG A 385 -2.96 -17.63 -6.71
N SER A 386 -3.76 -17.49 -7.76
CA SER A 386 -4.36 -18.62 -8.48
C SER A 386 -3.42 -19.22 -9.54
N GLY A 387 -3.48 -20.54 -9.69
CA GLY A 387 -2.69 -21.33 -10.64
C GLY A 387 -1.20 -21.26 -10.32
N HIS A 388 -0.72 -22.03 -9.34
CA HIS A 388 0.63 -21.86 -8.78
C HIS A 388 1.76 -22.26 -9.75
N LYS A 389 1.48 -23.03 -10.81
CA LYS A 389 2.50 -23.46 -11.78
C LYS A 389 2.62 -22.50 -12.98
N LEU A 390 3.81 -22.46 -13.59
CA LEU A 390 4.11 -21.62 -14.76
C LEU A 390 3.11 -21.81 -15.93
N HIS A 391 2.65 -23.04 -16.14
CA HIS A 391 1.75 -23.40 -17.24
C HIS A 391 0.26 -23.30 -16.89
N GLU A 392 -0.07 -23.03 -15.62
CA GLU A 392 -1.45 -22.86 -15.19
C GLU A 392 -1.96 -21.45 -15.48
N VAL A 393 -3.26 -21.35 -15.76
CA VAL A 393 -3.93 -20.08 -16.00
C VAL A 393 -4.31 -19.47 -14.65
N SER A 394 -3.88 -18.23 -14.37
CA SER A 394 -4.41 -17.49 -13.23
C SER A 394 -5.85 -17.06 -13.50
N LYS A 395 -6.80 -17.61 -12.74
CA LYS A 395 -8.23 -17.34 -12.84
C LYS A 395 -8.66 -16.32 -11.78
N GLY A 396 -9.22 -15.21 -12.24
CA GLY A 396 -9.74 -14.13 -11.38
C GLY A 396 -11.20 -13.79 -11.70
N ARG A 397 -12.03 -13.58 -10.69
CA ARG A 397 -13.40 -13.05 -10.86
C ARG A 397 -13.59 -11.83 -9.97
N LEU A 398 -13.84 -10.67 -10.56
CA LEU A 398 -14.19 -9.46 -9.83
C LEU A 398 -15.71 -9.40 -9.75
N VAL A 399 -16.27 -9.49 -8.56
CA VAL A 399 -17.72 -9.46 -8.32
C VAL A 399 -18.10 -8.09 -7.79
N CYS A 400 -18.91 -7.37 -8.55
CA CYS A 400 -19.26 -5.99 -8.26
C CYS A 400 -20.76 -5.85 -7.97
N VAL A 401 -21.09 -5.01 -6.99
CA VAL A 401 -22.48 -4.75 -6.53
C VAL A 401 -22.78 -3.25 -6.44
N ASP A 402 -21.95 -2.43 -7.07
CA ASP A 402 -22.04 -0.98 -7.18
C ASP A 402 -21.60 -0.55 -8.58
N ARG A 403 -22.24 0.50 -9.13
CA ARG A 403 -22.04 0.92 -10.52
C ARG A 403 -20.66 1.56 -10.77
N ASP A 404 -20.18 2.37 -9.82
CA ASP A 404 -18.83 2.95 -9.91
C ASP A 404 -17.77 1.83 -9.86
N ASP A 405 -17.95 0.86 -8.96
CA ASP A 405 -17.06 -0.29 -8.82
C ASP A 405 -17.06 -1.17 -10.09
N ILE A 406 -18.20 -1.36 -10.77
CA ILE A 406 -18.26 -2.09 -12.06
C ILE A 406 -17.43 -1.38 -13.13
N VAL A 407 -17.60 -0.06 -13.28
CA VAL A 407 -16.83 0.73 -14.25
C VAL A 407 -15.34 0.63 -13.93
N GLU A 408 -14.99 0.83 -12.67
CA GLU A 408 -13.61 0.75 -12.18
C GLU A 408 -12.98 -0.61 -12.47
N CYS A 409 -13.64 -1.70 -12.08
CA CYS A 409 -13.15 -3.06 -12.31
C CYS A 409 -13.02 -3.39 -13.80
N SER A 410 -13.97 -2.93 -14.62
CA SER A 410 -13.98 -3.16 -16.07
C SER A 410 -12.79 -2.49 -16.75
N VAL A 411 -12.53 -1.22 -16.41
CA VAL A 411 -11.35 -0.49 -16.92
C VAL A 411 -10.07 -1.11 -16.37
N MET A 412 -10.02 -1.48 -15.09
CA MET A 412 -8.87 -2.12 -14.47
C MET A 412 -8.48 -3.43 -15.17
N VAL A 413 -9.46 -4.30 -15.47
CA VAL A 413 -9.20 -5.57 -16.16
C VAL A 413 -8.70 -5.33 -17.58
N LYS A 414 -9.31 -4.38 -18.31
CA LYS A 414 -8.81 -3.96 -19.63
C LYS A 414 -7.35 -3.54 -19.58
N GLU A 415 -6.98 -2.68 -18.63
CA GLU A 415 -5.60 -2.18 -18.50
C GLU A 415 -4.62 -3.27 -18.01
N ALA A 416 -5.08 -4.21 -17.18
CA ALA A 416 -4.31 -5.39 -16.76
C ALA A 416 -3.94 -6.31 -17.95
N TYR A 417 -4.84 -6.46 -18.93
CA TYR A 417 -4.58 -7.20 -20.18
C TYR A 417 -3.68 -6.42 -21.13
N ARG A 418 -3.70 -5.09 -21.09
CA ARG A 418 -2.76 -4.23 -21.84
C ARG A 418 -1.37 -4.15 -21.21
N GLY A 419 -1.19 -4.71 -20.01
CA GLY A 419 0.08 -4.69 -19.31
C GLY A 419 0.42 -3.35 -18.66
N HIS A 420 -0.55 -2.45 -18.51
CA HIS A 420 -0.39 -1.19 -17.82
C HIS A 420 -0.48 -1.43 -16.31
N LEU A 421 0.53 -0.98 -15.56
CA LEU A 421 0.58 -1.09 -14.10
C LEU A 421 0.64 0.31 -13.48
N ASP A 422 0.02 0.47 -12.32
CA ASP A 422 0.08 1.72 -11.57
C ASP A 422 1.52 2.02 -11.15
N LYS A 423 1.91 3.29 -11.20
CA LYS A 423 3.22 3.73 -10.71
C LYS A 423 3.26 3.67 -9.19
N ILE A 424 4.35 3.12 -8.66
CA ILE A 424 4.62 3.16 -7.24
C ILE A 424 5.11 4.55 -6.82
N ARG A 425 4.89 4.90 -5.55
CA ARG A 425 5.43 6.13 -4.97
C ARG A 425 6.45 5.82 -3.89
N ILE A 426 7.72 6.14 -4.14
CA ILE A 426 8.82 5.92 -3.20
C ILE A 426 8.98 7.15 -2.30
N PRO A 427 8.85 7.03 -0.96
CA PRO A 427 9.11 8.15 -0.05
C PRO A 427 10.57 8.59 -0.12
N LYS A 428 10.81 9.91 -0.17
CA LYS A 428 12.15 10.51 -0.28
C LYS A 428 12.45 11.40 0.92
N ASN A 429 13.73 11.55 1.28
CA ASN A 429 14.21 12.49 2.30
C ASN A 429 13.53 12.34 3.69
N CYS A 430 13.27 11.12 4.17
CA CYS A 430 12.66 10.85 5.49
C CYS A 430 13.56 11.26 6.64
N LEU A 431 13.40 12.48 7.15
CA LEU A 431 14.31 13.03 8.15
C LEU A 431 14.24 12.28 9.48
N ASP A 432 13.10 11.69 9.81
CA ASP A 432 12.94 10.82 10.98
C ASP A 432 13.69 9.48 10.83
N VAL A 433 13.66 8.87 9.65
CA VAL A 433 14.43 7.66 9.34
C VAL A 433 15.93 7.97 9.28
N LEU A 434 16.29 9.10 8.67
CA LEU A 434 17.67 9.60 8.64
C LEU A 434 18.22 9.78 10.06
N ALA A 435 17.42 10.31 10.98
CA ALA A 435 17.83 10.48 12.37
C ALA A 435 18.22 9.15 13.03
N GLN A 436 17.47 8.08 12.77
CA GLN A 436 17.84 6.73 13.26
C GLN A 436 19.19 6.31 12.68
N HIS A 437 19.38 6.47 11.37
CA HIS A 437 20.62 6.06 10.72
C HIS A 437 21.83 6.88 11.17
N ILE A 438 21.69 8.18 11.41
CA ILE A 438 22.77 9.01 11.96
C ILE A 438 23.17 8.53 13.36
N LEU A 439 22.21 8.19 14.23
CA LEU A 439 22.55 7.57 15.52
C LEU A 439 23.28 6.23 15.33
N GLY A 440 22.83 5.41 14.39
CA GLY A 440 23.52 4.17 14.02
C GLY A 440 24.95 4.42 13.54
N MET A 441 25.16 5.39 12.66
CA MET A 441 26.49 5.77 12.16
C MET A 441 27.38 6.23 13.31
N ALA A 442 26.86 7.09 14.18
CA ALA A 442 27.57 7.57 15.37
C ALA A 442 28.03 6.42 16.29
N ILE A 443 27.26 5.33 16.41
CA ILE A 443 27.62 4.14 17.19
C ILE A 443 28.71 3.31 16.51
N GLU A 444 28.77 3.30 15.18
CA GLU A 444 29.73 2.50 14.40
C GLU A 444 31.17 3.00 14.55
N LYS A 445 31.39 4.30 14.36
CA LYS A 445 32.69 4.98 14.41
C LYS A 445 32.52 6.51 14.56
N LYS A 446 33.62 7.26 14.72
CA LYS A 446 33.66 8.72 14.49
C LYS A 446 33.53 8.96 12.98
N TRP A 447 32.64 9.85 12.58
CA TRP A 447 32.40 10.21 11.16
C TRP A 447 32.72 11.68 10.93
N SER A 448 33.27 11.99 9.75
CA SER A 448 33.17 13.36 9.24
C SER A 448 31.77 13.59 8.67
N VAL A 449 31.28 14.83 8.77
CA VAL A 449 29.98 15.25 8.23
C VAL A 449 29.92 14.99 6.73
N ASP A 450 31.00 15.28 6.00
CA ASP A 450 31.03 15.11 4.55
C ASP A 450 31.07 13.64 4.11
N GLU A 451 31.82 12.78 4.81
CA GLU A 451 31.81 11.34 4.57
C GLU A 451 30.40 10.75 4.81
N ALA A 452 29.79 11.10 5.94
CA ALA A 452 28.46 10.63 6.27
C ALA A 452 27.40 11.12 5.28
N TYR A 453 27.45 12.40 4.90
CA TYR A 453 26.54 12.98 3.92
C TYR A 453 26.71 12.32 2.54
N ARG A 454 27.96 12.09 2.09
CA ARG A 454 28.23 11.35 0.85
C ARG A 454 27.64 9.94 0.88
N LEU A 455 27.81 9.19 1.98
CA LEU A 455 27.23 7.86 2.14
C LEU A 455 25.70 7.91 2.05
N VAL A 456 25.05 8.82 2.76
CA VAL A 456 23.59 8.98 2.75
C VAL A 456 23.09 9.27 1.33
N LYS A 457 23.77 10.16 0.60
CA LYS A 457 23.44 10.50 -0.80
C LYS A 457 23.57 9.34 -1.79
N ARG A 458 24.27 8.25 -1.45
CA ARG A 458 24.31 7.03 -2.27
C ARG A 458 22.96 6.29 -2.25
N SER A 459 22.10 6.52 -1.27
CA SER A 459 20.74 5.96 -1.27
C SER A 459 19.83 6.70 -2.26
N TYR A 460 19.05 5.96 -3.05
CA TYR A 460 18.02 6.54 -3.93
C TYR A 460 17.09 7.51 -3.20
N CYS A 461 16.67 7.16 -1.98
CA CYS A 461 15.73 7.95 -1.20
C CYS A 461 16.31 9.27 -0.69
N TYR A 462 17.63 9.46 -0.72
CA TYR A 462 18.32 10.66 -0.22
C TYR A 462 19.26 11.31 -1.25
N LYS A 463 19.18 10.90 -2.51
CA LYS A 463 19.99 11.48 -3.60
C LYS A 463 19.74 12.98 -3.79
N ASP A 464 18.57 13.47 -3.38
CA ASP A 464 18.16 14.87 -3.46
C ASP A 464 18.17 15.58 -2.09
N LEU A 465 18.73 14.95 -1.04
CA LEU A 465 18.81 15.53 0.30
C LEU A 465 19.76 16.75 0.30
N SER A 466 19.29 17.90 0.74
CA SER A 466 20.15 19.08 0.93
C SER A 466 21.09 18.93 2.12
N LYS A 467 22.32 19.47 2.01
CA LYS A 467 23.31 19.46 3.09
C LYS A 467 22.79 20.18 4.34
N GLU A 468 22.01 21.24 4.16
CA GLU A 468 21.35 21.97 5.23
C GLU A 468 20.38 21.09 6.04
N ASN A 469 19.48 20.35 5.38
CA ASN A 469 18.56 19.46 6.11
C ASN A 469 19.34 18.34 6.84
N PHE A 470 20.43 17.83 6.25
CA PHE A 470 21.31 16.87 6.91
C PHE A 470 21.94 17.45 8.19
N LEU A 471 22.50 18.66 8.11
CA LEU A 471 23.07 19.38 9.25
C LEU A 471 22.04 19.66 10.35
N ARG A 472 20.80 20.03 9.98
CA ARG A 472 19.72 20.23 10.96
C ARG A 472 19.37 18.96 11.72
N VAL A 473 19.40 17.79 11.07
CA VAL A 473 19.19 16.51 11.76
C VAL A 473 20.36 16.21 12.72
N LEU A 474 21.61 16.52 12.33
CA LEU A 474 22.77 16.40 13.22
C LEU A 474 22.64 17.31 14.45
N GLN A 475 22.32 18.60 14.25
CA GLN A 475 22.11 19.58 15.32
C GLN A 475 20.97 19.17 16.26
N TYR A 476 19.89 18.63 15.71
CA TYR A 476 18.81 18.06 16.49
C TYR A 476 19.29 16.90 17.37
N LEU A 477 20.01 15.93 16.78
CA LEU A 477 20.49 14.77 17.50
C LEU A 477 21.62 15.09 18.48
N SER A 478 22.39 16.16 18.28
CA SER A 478 23.44 16.59 19.21
C SER A 478 22.89 17.30 20.44
N GLY A 479 21.64 17.74 20.41
CA GLY A 479 21.00 18.49 21.49
C GLY A 479 21.26 19.99 21.44
N ASN A 480 21.54 20.57 20.26
CA ASN A 480 21.79 22.01 20.13
C ASN A 480 20.57 22.87 20.48
N TYR A 481 19.36 22.31 20.43
CA TYR A 481 18.14 22.98 20.87
C TYR A 481 17.96 22.83 22.39
N SER A 482 18.63 23.69 23.16
CA SER A 482 18.66 23.63 24.64
C SER A 482 17.27 23.61 25.29
N VAL A 483 16.26 24.24 24.67
CA VAL A 483 14.86 24.22 25.14
C VAL A 483 14.31 22.79 25.26
N LEU A 484 14.75 21.86 24.41
CA LEU A 484 14.29 20.47 24.38
C LEU A 484 14.74 19.66 25.60
N GLU A 485 15.86 20.03 26.22
CA GLU A 485 16.39 19.34 27.40
C GLU A 485 15.43 19.45 28.60
N ARG A 486 14.73 20.59 28.73
CA ARG A 486 13.67 20.80 29.74
C ARG A 486 12.53 19.79 29.62
N TYR A 487 12.32 19.27 28.42
CA TYR A 487 11.30 18.25 28.11
C TYR A 487 11.87 16.84 28.02
N ARG A 488 13.07 16.61 28.58
CA ARG A 488 13.76 15.30 28.63
C ARG A 488 14.13 14.75 27.25
N VAL A 489 14.28 15.61 26.25
CA VAL A 489 14.77 15.27 24.92
C VAL A 489 16.27 15.61 24.88
N TYR A 490 17.09 14.65 25.27
CA TYR A 490 18.55 14.80 25.33
C TYR A 490 19.23 14.46 24.01
N GLY A 491 20.40 15.07 23.75
CA GLY A 491 21.27 14.70 22.64
C GLY A 491 21.64 13.21 22.65
N LYS A 492 21.56 12.58 21.48
CA LYS A 492 21.86 11.15 21.22
C LYS A 492 23.25 10.95 20.62
N ILE A 493 23.81 11.99 20.00
CA ILE A 493 25.16 12.02 19.46
C ILE A 493 25.93 13.19 20.07
N TRP A 494 27.25 13.17 19.95
CA TRP A 494 28.06 14.38 20.09
C TRP A 494 28.39 14.85 18.68
N PHE A 495 28.45 16.15 18.49
CA PHE A 495 28.74 16.78 17.21
C PHE A 495 29.61 18.00 17.48
N ASP A 496 30.74 18.07 16.78
CA ASP A 496 31.65 19.20 16.77
C ASP A 496 31.49 19.94 15.43
N PRO A 497 30.88 21.15 15.42
CA PRO A 497 30.68 21.92 14.20
C PRO A 497 31.99 22.47 13.59
N GLU A 498 33.02 22.71 14.40
CA GLU A 498 34.29 23.29 13.95
C GLU A 498 35.16 22.23 13.27
N GLU A 499 35.32 21.07 13.91
CA GLU A 499 35.99 19.92 13.29
C GLU A 499 35.15 19.25 12.20
N GLY A 500 33.83 19.48 12.17
CA GLY A 500 32.92 18.86 11.21
C GLY A 500 32.79 17.36 11.39
N VAL A 501 32.73 16.88 12.64
CA VAL A 501 32.74 15.46 13.00
C VAL A 501 31.71 15.13 14.09
N PHE A 502 31.18 13.90 14.05
CA PHE A 502 30.21 13.43 15.05
C PHE A 502 30.47 11.97 15.43
N GLY A 503 29.90 11.57 16.57
CA GLY A 503 30.04 10.21 17.06
C GLY A 503 29.17 9.87 18.26
N ARG A 504 29.43 8.69 18.82
CA ARG A 504 28.65 8.09 19.91
C ARG A 504 28.70 8.93 21.18
N ARG A 505 27.54 9.44 21.64
CA ARG A 505 27.40 10.09 22.96
C ARG A 505 26.88 9.12 24.01
N GLY A 506 27.70 8.88 25.03
CA GLY A 506 27.31 8.13 26.23
C GLY A 506 27.18 6.61 26.04
N LYS A 507 27.14 5.89 27.17
CA LYS A 507 27.12 4.41 27.21
C LYS A 507 25.82 3.77 26.71
N TYR A 508 24.71 4.50 26.75
CA TYR A 508 23.38 3.97 26.43
C TYR A 508 22.98 4.11 24.95
N ALA A 509 23.78 4.78 24.10
CA ALA A 509 23.43 5.04 22.70
C ALA A 509 23.03 3.76 21.93
N ARG A 510 23.79 2.67 22.10
CA ARG A 510 23.49 1.37 21.46
C ARG A 510 22.18 0.75 21.94
N VAL A 511 21.88 0.86 23.24
CA VAL A 511 20.65 0.34 23.83
C VAL A 511 19.44 1.14 23.34
N ILE A 512 19.56 2.48 23.32
CA ILE A 512 18.54 3.37 22.78
C ILE A 512 18.27 3.02 21.31
N TYR A 513 19.30 2.90 20.48
CA TYR A 513 19.17 2.54 19.07
C TYR A 513 18.47 1.18 18.90
N ALA A 514 18.97 0.12 19.55
CA ALA A 514 18.44 -1.24 19.38
C ALA A 514 16.99 -1.41 19.83
N LEU A 515 16.52 -0.64 20.83
CA LEU A 515 15.17 -0.73 21.37
C LEU A 515 14.14 0.21 20.71
N ASN A 516 14.58 1.14 19.86
CA ASN A 516 13.71 2.17 19.29
C ASN A 516 13.80 2.27 17.75
N ILE A 517 14.69 1.50 17.11
CA ILE A 517 14.82 1.45 15.66
C ILE A 517 13.59 0.82 14.98
N GLY A 518 13.26 1.32 13.81
CA GLY A 518 12.18 0.83 12.97
C GLY A 518 11.23 1.95 12.56
N THR A 519 10.36 1.64 11.58
CA THR A 519 9.48 2.66 10.99
C THR A 519 8.00 2.36 11.14
N ILE A 520 7.64 1.20 11.69
CA ILE A 520 6.24 0.85 11.97
C ILE A 520 5.81 1.63 13.23
N PRO A 521 4.75 2.45 13.18
CA PRO A 521 4.24 3.15 14.35
C PRO A 521 3.52 2.19 15.30
N ASP A 522 3.47 2.53 16.59
CA ASP A 522 2.65 1.82 17.56
C ASP A 522 1.21 2.36 17.45
N GLU A 523 0.29 1.51 16.98
CA GLU A 523 -1.15 1.79 16.88
C GLU A 523 -1.89 1.27 18.12
N VAL A 524 -2.94 1.99 18.54
CA VAL A 524 -3.73 1.61 19.72
C VAL A 524 -5.21 1.88 19.48
N SER A 525 -6.06 1.09 20.12
CA SER A 525 -7.48 1.40 20.23
C SER A 525 -7.69 2.66 21.08
N VAL A 526 -8.55 3.54 20.60
CA VAL A 526 -8.98 4.76 21.28
C VAL A 526 -10.26 4.46 22.03
N LYS A 527 -10.27 4.71 23.34
CA LYS A 527 -11.47 4.57 24.18
C LYS A 527 -12.38 5.78 23.99
N VAL A 528 -13.67 5.55 23.76
CA VAL A 528 -14.67 6.61 23.60
C VAL A 528 -15.44 6.80 24.90
N PHE A 529 -15.56 8.04 25.36
CA PHE A 529 -16.26 8.43 26.58
C PHE A 529 -17.26 9.54 26.27
N THR A 530 -18.39 9.57 26.98
CA THR A 530 -19.24 10.77 26.98
C THR A 530 -18.52 11.92 27.68
N VAL A 531 -18.93 13.17 27.44
CA VAL A 531 -18.44 14.35 28.17
C VAL A 531 -18.62 14.24 29.69
N ASN A 532 -19.60 13.45 30.14
CA ASN A 532 -19.86 13.15 31.55
C ASN A 532 -19.00 11.98 32.09
N GLY A 533 -18.07 11.46 31.30
CA GLY A 533 -17.11 10.43 31.71
C GLY A 533 -17.59 8.97 31.56
N ARG A 534 -18.78 8.72 31.00
CA ARG A 534 -19.28 7.35 30.78
C ARG A 534 -18.57 6.71 29.59
N TYR A 535 -18.01 5.50 29.77
CA TYR A 535 -17.41 4.74 28.67
C TYR A 535 -18.48 4.26 27.67
N VAL A 536 -18.18 4.37 26.38
CA VAL A 536 -19.08 4.04 25.27
C VAL A 536 -18.58 2.85 24.44
N GLY A 537 -17.28 2.79 24.16
CA GLY A 537 -16.70 1.76 23.30
C GLY A 537 -15.27 2.11 22.85
N ASN A 538 -14.79 1.46 21.80
CA ASN A 538 -13.47 1.73 21.21
C ASN A 538 -13.58 2.04 19.72
N ILE A 539 -12.68 2.89 19.23
CA ILE A 539 -12.48 3.17 17.80
C ILE A 539 -11.00 3.05 17.45
N GLU A 540 -10.68 2.89 16.17
CA GLU A 540 -9.30 2.88 15.68
C GLU A 540 -8.69 4.29 15.71
N GLU A 541 -7.37 4.36 15.85
CA GLU A 541 -6.65 5.63 15.84
C GLU A 541 -6.77 6.37 14.50
N GLU A 542 -6.68 5.67 13.38
CA GLU A 542 -6.82 6.24 12.03
C GLU A 542 -8.20 6.84 11.78
N PHE A 543 -9.23 6.24 12.39
CA PHE A 543 -10.58 6.81 12.34
C PHE A 543 -10.63 8.16 13.07
N LEU A 544 -10.06 8.22 14.27
CA LEU A 544 -9.97 9.46 15.05
C LEU A 544 -9.10 10.54 14.37
N GLU A 545 -8.06 10.19 13.61
CA GLU A 545 -7.24 11.15 12.84
C GLU A 545 -8.07 12.01 11.88
N ARG A 546 -9.17 11.47 11.37
CA ARG A 546 -10.03 12.14 10.39
C ARG A 546 -11.16 12.95 11.01
N LEU A 547 -11.47 12.76 12.29
CA LEU A 547 -12.57 13.45 12.98
C LEU A 547 -12.24 14.92 13.30
N MET A 548 -13.21 15.79 13.07
CA MET A 548 -13.24 17.19 13.47
C MET A 548 -14.29 17.42 14.57
N PRO A 549 -14.07 18.35 15.51
CA PRO A 549 -15.11 18.71 16.49
C PRO A 549 -16.44 19.08 15.81
N GLY A 550 -17.52 18.46 16.27
CA GLY A 550 -18.85 18.53 15.65
C GLY A 550 -19.18 17.35 14.74
N ASP A 551 -18.21 16.50 14.41
CA ASP A 551 -18.47 15.29 13.63
C ASP A 551 -19.26 14.27 14.42
N ARG A 552 -20.23 13.61 13.80
CA ARG A 552 -21.10 12.62 14.42
C ARG A 552 -20.84 11.23 13.83
N PHE A 553 -20.77 10.18 14.65
CA PHE A 553 -20.52 8.82 14.18
C PHE A 553 -21.28 7.79 15.02
N ILE A 554 -21.44 6.58 14.48
CA ILE A 554 -22.10 5.46 15.16
C ILE A 554 -21.08 4.64 15.93
N LEU A 555 -21.39 4.35 17.19
CA LEU A 555 -20.63 3.41 18.02
C LEU A 555 -21.59 2.60 18.88
N GLY A 556 -21.54 1.27 18.78
CA GLY A 556 -22.45 0.39 19.52
C GLY A 556 -23.93 0.63 19.19
N GLY A 557 -24.25 0.95 17.93
CA GLY A 557 -25.62 1.19 17.46
C GLY A 557 -26.23 2.53 17.85
N LYS A 558 -25.47 3.44 18.48
CA LYS A 558 -25.92 4.78 18.89
C LYS A 558 -25.05 5.87 18.29
N VAL A 559 -25.66 7.04 18.04
CA VAL A 559 -24.97 8.19 17.45
C VAL A 559 -24.37 9.09 18.52
N TYR A 560 -23.13 9.48 18.28
CA TYR A 560 -22.34 10.33 19.16
C TYR A 560 -21.68 11.46 18.38
N GLU A 561 -21.73 12.69 18.91
CA GLU A 561 -20.99 13.84 18.36
C GLU A 561 -19.62 13.96 19.03
N PHE A 562 -18.56 13.88 18.24
CA PHE A 562 -17.18 14.13 18.63
C PHE A 562 -17.00 15.58 19.07
N VAL A 563 -16.55 15.74 20.31
CA VAL A 563 -16.30 17.05 20.92
C VAL A 563 -14.81 17.37 20.88
N LYS A 564 -13.99 16.43 21.35
CA LYS A 564 -12.53 16.56 21.43
C LYS A 564 -11.87 15.22 21.73
N SER A 565 -10.56 15.13 21.52
CA SER A 565 -9.73 14.03 22.03
C SER A 565 -8.86 14.51 23.21
N ARG A 566 -8.47 13.58 24.09
CA ARG A 566 -7.36 13.76 25.04
C ARG A 566 -6.61 12.44 25.15
N GLY A 567 -5.44 12.36 24.52
CA GLY A 567 -4.67 11.11 24.44
C GLY A 567 -5.44 10.06 23.63
N PHE A 568 -5.59 8.85 24.19
CA PHE A 568 -6.38 7.77 23.60
C PHE A 568 -7.81 7.73 24.14
N ARG A 569 -8.33 8.91 24.52
CA ARG A 569 -9.73 9.11 24.87
C ARG A 569 -10.37 10.05 23.86
N ALA A 570 -11.41 9.61 23.18
CA ALA A 570 -12.32 10.49 22.45
C ALA A 570 -13.48 10.86 23.37
N TYR A 571 -13.80 12.15 23.46
CA TYR A 571 -14.95 12.64 24.20
C TYR A 571 -16.06 12.99 23.23
N VAL A 572 -17.23 12.43 23.49
CA VAL A 572 -18.41 12.61 22.68
C VAL A 572 -19.59 13.10 23.51
N LYS A 573 -20.59 13.72 22.89
CA LYS A 573 -21.91 13.89 23.51
C LYS A 573 -22.92 13.01 22.78
N PRO A 574 -23.92 12.46 23.50
CA PRO A 574 -25.05 11.79 22.85
C PRO A 574 -25.68 12.69 21.80
N ALA A 575 -25.92 12.14 20.62
CA ALA A 575 -26.61 12.81 19.53
C ALA A 575 -27.58 11.82 18.88
N PHE A 576 -28.31 11.06 19.72
CA PHE A 576 -29.04 9.85 19.32
C PHE A 576 -30.09 10.11 18.24
N ASP A 577 -30.76 11.26 18.30
CA ASP A 577 -31.79 11.67 17.32
C ASP A 577 -31.19 12.44 16.14
N MET A 578 -29.87 12.61 16.11
CA MET A 578 -29.16 13.34 15.06
C MET A 578 -28.50 12.37 14.08
N LYS A 579 -28.46 12.83 12.83
CA LYS A 579 -27.79 12.18 11.71
C LYS A 579 -26.25 12.25 11.84
N PRO A 580 -25.48 11.13 11.88
CA PRO A 580 -24.02 11.11 11.81
C PRO A 580 -23.44 11.93 10.64
N THR A 581 -22.17 12.30 10.68
CA THR A 581 -21.49 13.05 9.62
C THR A 581 -20.23 12.33 9.12
N VAL A 582 -19.77 11.27 9.79
CA VAL A 582 -18.58 10.50 9.40
C VAL A 582 -18.87 9.00 9.39
N PRO A 583 -18.44 8.24 8.36
CA PRO A 583 -18.74 6.81 8.25
C PRO A 583 -17.92 5.91 9.19
N SER A 584 -18.57 4.97 9.85
CA SER A 584 -18.00 4.04 10.84
C SER A 584 -16.97 3.02 10.30
N TRP A 585 -16.89 2.80 8.97
CA TRP A 585 -16.04 1.77 8.32
C TRP A 585 -14.90 2.36 7.46
N PHE A 586 -14.57 3.64 7.65
CA PHE A 586 -13.81 4.42 6.68
C PHE A 586 -12.27 4.32 6.78
N SER A 587 -11.72 3.79 7.89
CA SER A 587 -10.26 3.66 8.10
C SER A 587 -9.61 2.58 7.24
N GLU A 588 -10.33 1.51 6.88
CA GLU A 588 -9.74 0.33 6.20
C GLU A 588 -9.84 0.35 4.66
N MET A 589 -10.43 1.38 4.04
CA MET A 589 -10.66 1.40 2.59
C MET A 589 -9.39 1.75 1.79
N LEU A 590 -9.13 0.93 0.77
CA LEU A 590 -8.04 1.14 -0.18
C LEU A 590 -8.35 2.34 -1.09
N PRO A 591 -7.41 3.28 -1.31
CA PRO A 591 -7.63 4.40 -2.23
C PRO A 591 -7.43 3.97 -3.69
N LEU A 592 -8.25 4.50 -4.58
CA LEU A 592 -8.07 4.40 -6.04
C LEU A 592 -6.73 5.03 -6.43
N SER A 593 -5.97 4.34 -7.28
CA SER A 593 -4.72 4.86 -7.82
C SER A 593 -4.98 6.01 -8.81
N PHE A 594 -4.08 6.99 -8.83
CA PHE A 594 -4.18 8.12 -9.75
C PHE A 594 -4.17 7.67 -11.22
N ASP A 595 -3.30 6.72 -11.57
CA ASP A 595 -3.16 6.22 -12.95
C ASP A 595 -4.44 5.51 -13.43
N LEU A 596 -5.03 4.65 -12.59
CA LEU A 596 -6.31 4.01 -12.92
C LEU A 596 -7.45 5.04 -13.01
N GLY A 597 -7.48 6.03 -12.12
CA GLY A 597 -8.44 7.15 -12.19
C GLY A 597 -8.41 7.88 -13.53
N LEU A 598 -7.22 8.16 -14.06
CA LEU A 598 -7.07 8.74 -15.41
C LEU A 598 -7.62 7.82 -16.50
N LYS A 599 -7.38 6.50 -16.42
CA LYS A 599 -7.92 5.53 -17.39
C LYS A 599 -9.43 5.40 -17.34
N ILE A 600 -10.02 5.54 -16.16
CA ILE A 600 -11.48 5.64 -16.01
C ILE A 600 -11.96 6.94 -16.68
N GLY A 601 -11.29 8.07 -16.46
CA GLY A 601 -11.60 9.34 -17.12
C GLY A 601 -11.56 9.27 -18.65
N GLU A 602 -10.53 8.61 -19.21
CA GLU A 602 -10.42 8.35 -20.66
C GLU A 602 -11.57 7.45 -21.16
N PHE A 603 -11.96 6.44 -20.37
CA PHE A 603 -13.10 5.59 -20.69
C PHE A 603 -14.42 6.38 -20.64
N ARG A 604 -14.61 7.26 -19.65
CA ARG A 604 -15.79 8.13 -19.56
C ARG A 604 -15.92 9.02 -20.79
N ARG A 605 -14.85 9.70 -21.18
CA ARG A 605 -14.82 10.54 -22.40
C ARG A 605 -15.23 9.75 -23.64
N LYS A 606 -14.73 8.52 -23.76
CA LYS A 606 -15.07 7.65 -24.88
C LYS A 606 -16.55 7.24 -24.88
N MET A 607 -17.11 6.88 -23.72
CA MET A 607 -18.52 6.53 -23.59
C MET A 607 -19.43 7.70 -23.96
N PHE A 608 -19.18 8.89 -23.41
CA PHE A 608 -19.98 10.07 -23.73
C PHE A 608 -19.89 10.46 -25.20
N LYS A 609 -18.70 10.38 -25.80
CA LYS A 609 -18.52 10.60 -27.23
C LYS A 609 -19.39 9.64 -28.07
N TRP A 610 -19.44 8.37 -27.70
CA TRP A 610 -20.26 7.39 -28.43
C TRP A 610 -21.76 7.60 -28.25
N LEU A 611 -22.19 8.09 -27.09
CA LEU A 611 -23.59 8.46 -26.86
C LEU A 611 -23.98 9.70 -27.67
N GLU A 612 -23.07 10.67 -27.80
CA GLU A 612 -23.26 11.87 -28.64
C GLU A 612 -23.28 11.53 -30.14
N GLU A 613 -22.42 10.61 -30.58
CA GLU A 613 -22.38 10.09 -31.96
C GLU A 613 -23.50 9.07 -32.26
N GLU A 614 -24.43 8.84 -31.34
CA GLU A 614 -25.54 7.87 -31.45
C GLU A 614 -25.09 6.46 -31.88
N VAL A 615 -23.91 6.01 -31.39
CA VAL A 615 -23.42 4.66 -31.65
C VAL A 615 -24.38 3.64 -31.03
N SER A 616 -24.79 2.63 -31.81
CA SER A 616 -25.78 1.65 -31.35
C SER A 616 -25.38 0.94 -30.06
N LYS A 617 -26.37 0.71 -29.18
CA LYS A 617 -26.21 0.02 -27.88
C LYS A 617 -25.45 -1.30 -28.03
N ASP A 618 -25.79 -2.13 -29.02
CA ASP A 618 -25.13 -3.42 -29.27
C ASP A 618 -23.63 -3.29 -29.53
N LYS A 619 -23.20 -2.28 -30.28
CA LYS A 619 -21.77 -2.04 -30.56
C LYS A 619 -21.02 -1.66 -29.28
N ILE A 620 -21.62 -0.81 -28.45
CA ILE A 620 -21.05 -0.39 -27.17
C ILE A 620 -20.97 -1.58 -26.21
N LEU A 621 -22.04 -2.37 -26.07
CA LEU A 621 -22.07 -3.57 -25.23
C LEU A 621 -21.04 -4.61 -25.71
N MET A 622 -20.92 -4.84 -27.01
CA MET A 622 -19.91 -5.75 -27.57
C MET A 622 -18.49 -5.28 -27.24
N TYR A 623 -18.23 -3.97 -27.32
CA TYR A 623 -16.93 -3.41 -26.94
C TYR A 623 -16.63 -3.65 -25.46
N ILE A 624 -17.58 -3.34 -24.56
CA ILE A 624 -17.40 -3.50 -23.11
C ILE A 624 -17.13 -4.97 -22.78
N LYS A 625 -17.95 -5.90 -23.29
CA LYS A 625 -17.77 -7.35 -23.07
C LYS A 625 -16.42 -7.85 -23.55
N LYS A 626 -16.03 -7.47 -24.77
CA LYS A 626 -14.80 -7.97 -25.40
C LYS A 626 -13.53 -7.43 -24.75
N TYR A 627 -13.46 -6.13 -24.49
CA TYR A 627 -12.21 -5.48 -24.06
C TYR A 627 -12.12 -5.28 -22.55
N CYS A 628 -13.24 -5.23 -21.85
CA CYS A 628 -13.27 -5.14 -20.38
C CYS A 628 -13.55 -6.50 -19.71
N HIS A 629 -13.77 -7.55 -20.51
CA HIS A 629 -13.99 -8.93 -20.04
C HIS A 629 -15.16 -9.06 -19.05
N THR A 630 -16.27 -8.39 -19.35
CA THR A 630 -17.48 -8.37 -18.51
C THR A 630 -18.47 -9.46 -18.91
N ASP A 631 -19.40 -9.80 -18.02
CA ASP A 631 -20.66 -10.46 -18.39
C ASP A 631 -21.68 -9.47 -18.98
N ASP A 632 -22.86 -9.96 -19.39
CA ASP A 632 -23.93 -9.15 -19.97
C ASP A 632 -24.52 -8.17 -18.95
N ASN A 633 -24.70 -8.60 -17.70
CA ASN A 633 -25.21 -7.78 -16.61
C ASN A 633 -24.30 -6.56 -16.36
N SER A 634 -22.99 -6.78 -16.23
CA SER A 634 -22.01 -5.71 -16.06
C SER A 634 -21.97 -4.78 -17.28
N ALA A 635 -22.00 -5.30 -18.50
CA ALA A 635 -21.98 -4.46 -19.71
C ALA A 635 -23.20 -3.55 -19.80
N ASN A 636 -24.40 -4.09 -19.53
CA ASN A 636 -25.64 -3.32 -19.52
C ASN A 636 -25.63 -2.28 -18.39
N SER A 637 -25.24 -2.66 -17.18
CA SER A 637 -25.16 -1.75 -16.03
C SER A 637 -24.23 -0.55 -16.31
N ILE A 638 -23.09 -0.78 -16.96
CA ILE A 638 -22.21 0.31 -17.42
C ILE A 638 -22.92 1.21 -18.42
N TYR A 639 -23.47 0.63 -19.49
CA TYR A 639 -24.13 1.40 -20.54
C TYR A 639 -25.24 2.30 -19.98
N GLU A 640 -26.16 1.73 -19.18
CA GLU A 640 -27.26 2.48 -18.58
C GLU A 640 -26.75 3.59 -17.66
N TYR A 641 -25.70 3.32 -16.86
CA TYR A 641 -25.14 4.35 -15.98
C TYR A 641 -24.59 5.58 -16.74
N PHE A 642 -23.92 5.37 -17.87
CA PHE A 642 -23.44 6.46 -18.72
C PHE A 642 -24.58 7.14 -19.48
N LEU A 643 -25.59 6.39 -19.92
CA LEU A 643 -26.76 6.92 -20.61
C LEU A 643 -27.56 7.86 -19.68
N GLU A 644 -27.81 7.44 -18.44
CA GLU A 644 -28.50 8.27 -17.44
C GLU A 644 -27.78 9.59 -17.18
N GLU A 645 -26.47 9.54 -16.95
CA GLU A 645 -25.65 10.74 -16.72
C GLU A 645 -25.66 11.66 -17.95
N TYR A 646 -25.52 11.09 -19.15
CA TYR A 646 -25.57 11.82 -20.41
C TYR A 646 -26.90 12.54 -20.59
N LEU A 647 -28.02 11.82 -20.42
CA LEU A 647 -29.36 12.38 -20.57
C LEU A 647 -29.66 13.45 -19.52
N TYR A 648 -29.21 13.25 -18.28
CA TYR A 648 -29.35 14.24 -17.21
C TYR A 648 -28.60 15.54 -17.56
N LEU A 649 -27.35 15.44 -18.02
CA LEU A 649 -26.56 16.61 -18.41
C LEU A 649 -27.16 17.32 -19.64
N ARG A 650 -27.65 16.55 -20.63
CA ARG A 650 -28.38 17.11 -21.78
C ARG A 650 -29.65 17.84 -21.38
N TYR A 651 -30.41 17.32 -20.41
CA TYR A 651 -31.60 18.00 -19.85
C TYR A 651 -31.25 19.37 -19.26
N LEU A 652 -30.08 19.48 -18.63
CA LEU A 652 -29.57 20.74 -18.10
C LEU A 652 -28.93 21.65 -19.15
N GLY A 653 -28.91 21.25 -20.43
CA GLY A 653 -28.28 22.00 -21.52
C GLY A 653 -26.74 21.95 -21.49
N ILE A 654 -26.16 20.93 -20.84
CA ILE A 654 -24.72 20.80 -20.64
C ILE A 654 -24.14 19.85 -21.70
N ASN A 655 -23.15 20.34 -22.45
CA ASN A 655 -22.44 19.60 -23.49
C ASN A 655 -20.99 19.24 -23.10
N ASP A 656 -20.58 19.54 -21.87
CA ASP A 656 -19.27 19.17 -21.32
C ASP A 656 -19.46 18.07 -20.27
N TYR A 657 -18.95 16.86 -20.56
CA TYR A 657 -19.17 15.68 -19.71
C TYR A 657 -17.96 15.34 -18.82
N PRO A 658 -18.17 14.97 -17.53
CA PRO A 658 -17.10 14.72 -16.57
C PRO A 658 -16.17 13.58 -17.01
N SER A 659 -14.88 13.88 -17.17
CA SER A 659 -13.90 12.99 -17.79
C SER A 659 -12.44 13.36 -17.46
N ASP A 660 -11.45 12.76 -18.15
CA ASP A 660 -10.04 13.16 -18.05
C ASP A 660 -9.75 14.60 -18.52
N LYS A 661 -10.72 15.25 -19.19
CA LYS A 661 -10.61 16.61 -19.74
C LYS A 661 -11.55 17.64 -19.13
N VAL A 662 -12.53 17.20 -18.36
CA VAL A 662 -13.57 18.07 -17.78
C VAL A 662 -13.76 17.70 -16.33
N ILE A 663 -13.54 18.67 -15.43
CA ILE A 663 -13.98 18.60 -14.05
C ILE A 663 -15.33 19.32 -13.98
N LEU A 664 -16.38 18.56 -13.67
CA LEU A 664 -17.70 19.11 -13.45
C LEU A 664 -17.86 19.49 -11.97
N VAL A 665 -18.39 20.68 -11.71
CA VAL A 665 -18.74 21.18 -10.38
C VAL A 665 -20.25 21.31 -10.30
N GLU A 666 -20.86 20.45 -9.50
CA GLU A 666 -22.29 20.36 -9.31
C GLU A 666 -22.70 20.96 -7.96
N TYR A 667 -23.85 21.62 -7.91
CA TYR A 667 -24.40 22.18 -6.68
C TYR A 667 -25.74 21.52 -6.37
N TYR A 668 -25.76 20.62 -5.40
CA TYR A 668 -26.97 19.95 -4.93
C TYR A 668 -27.50 20.63 -3.66
N LEU A 669 -28.75 21.13 -3.72
CA LEU A 669 -29.48 21.65 -2.57
C LEU A 669 -30.26 20.51 -1.91
N SER A 670 -29.89 20.15 -0.67
CA SER A 670 -30.56 19.10 0.06
C SER A 670 -31.90 19.56 0.65
N ASP A 671 -32.77 18.60 0.99
CA ASP A 671 -34.03 18.82 1.72
C ASP A 671 -33.82 19.59 3.04
N GLU A 672 -32.62 19.52 3.64
CA GLU A 672 -32.24 20.24 4.87
C GLU A 672 -31.72 21.67 4.61
N GLY A 673 -31.74 22.14 3.36
CA GLY A 673 -31.26 23.46 2.94
C GLY A 673 -29.74 23.59 2.86
N LYS A 674 -28.98 22.48 2.95
CA LYS A 674 -27.51 22.48 2.78
C LYS A 674 -27.15 22.46 1.30
N ILE A 675 -26.06 23.10 0.93
CA ILE A 675 -25.52 23.03 -0.44
C ILE A 675 -24.32 22.11 -0.45
N TYR A 676 -24.41 21.05 -1.24
CA TYR A 676 -23.31 20.15 -1.58
C TYR A 676 -22.67 20.66 -2.87
N GLN A 677 -21.48 21.23 -2.77
CA GLN A 677 -20.64 21.56 -3.92
C GLN A 677 -19.79 20.33 -4.26
N VAL A 678 -20.25 19.54 -5.22
CA VAL A 678 -19.63 18.28 -5.64
C VAL A 678 -18.64 18.56 -6.78
N HIS A 679 -17.38 18.19 -6.57
CA HIS A 679 -16.33 18.21 -7.58
C HIS A 679 -16.12 16.79 -8.12
N HIS A 680 -16.44 16.58 -9.40
CA HIS A 680 -16.23 15.31 -10.09
C HIS A 680 -14.76 15.18 -10.51
N THR A 681 -13.92 14.62 -9.63
CA THR A 681 -12.47 14.49 -9.80
C THR A 681 -12.02 13.03 -9.67
N LEU A 682 -11.85 12.36 -10.82
CA LEU A 682 -11.39 10.96 -10.92
C LEU A 682 -9.86 10.83 -10.76
N TYR A 683 -9.31 11.35 -9.67
CA TYR A 683 -7.87 11.31 -9.38
C TYR A 683 -7.52 10.43 -8.18
N GLY A 684 -8.52 9.76 -7.60
CA GLY A 684 -8.37 8.92 -6.42
C GLY A 684 -8.38 9.71 -5.11
N ARG A 685 -8.75 9.03 -4.04
CA ARG A 685 -9.04 9.66 -2.74
C ARG A 685 -7.88 10.46 -2.16
N LYS A 686 -6.62 10.04 -2.35
CA LYS A 686 -5.46 10.77 -1.81
C LYS A 686 -5.26 12.14 -2.47
N VAL A 687 -5.51 12.26 -3.77
CA VAL A 687 -5.47 13.53 -4.50
C VAL A 687 -6.68 14.38 -4.11
N ASN A 688 -7.86 13.77 -4.04
CA ASN A 688 -9.10 14.45 -3.67
C ASN A 688 -9.06 14.96 -2.22
N ASP A 689 -8.40 14.27 -1.29
CA ASP A 689 -8.22 14.73 0.09
C ASP A 689 -7.34 15.99 0.15
N ALA A 690 -6.26 16.05 -0.64
CA ALA A 690 -5.44 17.26 -0.75
C ALA A 690 -6.23 18.44 -1.34
N LEU A 691 -6.91 18.23 -2.48
CA LEU A 691 -7.66 19.28 -3.15
C LEU A 691 -8.83 19.79 -2.28
N SER A 692 -9.59 18.88 -1.68
CA SER A 692 -10.76 19.21 -0.86
C SER A 692 -10.40 19.96 0.42
N ARG A 693 -9.31 19.59 1.10
CA ARG A 693 -8.85 20.31 2.31
C ARG A 693 -8.35 21.70 2.00
N ALA A 694 -7.61 21.87 0.89
CA ALA A 694 -7.16 23.19 0.47
C ALA A 694 -8.35 24.10 0.15
N LEU A 695 -9.31 23.60 -0.64
CA LEU A 695 -10.51 24.36 -1.00
C LEU A 695 -11.42 24.62 0.20
N GLY A 696 -11.63 23.60 1.04
CA GLY A 696 -12.42 23.68 2.27
C GLY A 696 -11.85 24.68 3.28
N TYR A 697 -10.51 24.79 3.38
CA TYR A 697 -9.86 25.80 4.20
C TYR A 697 -10.15 27.22 3.70
N LEU A 698 -10.02 27.48 2.39
CA LEU A 698 -10.34 28.77 1.78
C LEU A 698 -11.83 29.13 1.95
N ALA A 699 -12.70 28.16 1.68
CA ALA A 699 -14.14 28.30 1.83
C ALA A 699 -14.53 28.62 3.28
N SER A 700 -14.00 27.87 4.26
CA SER A 700 -14.29 28.09 5.68
C SER A 700 -13.81 29.47 6.16
N LYS A 701 -12.61 29.88 5.75
CA LYS A 701 -12.05 31.19 6.11
C LYS A 701 -12.89 32.34 5.57
N LYS A 702 -13.38 32.24 4.33
CA LYS A 702 -14.23 33.27 3.71
C LYS A 702 -15.64 33.28 4.27
N ALA A 703 -16.22 32.10 4.52
CA ALA A 703 -17.57 31.96 5.07
C ALA A 703 -17.63 32.30 6.57
N LYS A 704 -16.50 32.28 7.29
CA LYS A 704 -16.43 32.34 8.76
C LYS A 704 -17.34 31.30 9.42
N ARG A 705 -17.46 30.14 8.79
CA ARG A 705 -18.30 29.00 9.19
C ARG A 705 -17.54 27.71 8.90
N ASN A 706 -17.86 26.66 9.62
CA ASN A 706 -17.33 25.33 9.34
C ASN A 706 -17.99 24.80 8.07
N ILE A 707 -17.18 24.38 7.10
CA ILE A 707 -17.62 23.72 5.87
C ILE A 707 -17.31 22.23 6.02
N GLY A 708 -18.33 21.39 5.83
CA GLY A 708 -18.13 19.93 5.84
C GLY A 708 -17.36 19.49 4.60
N ILE A 709 -16.61 18.40 4.71
CA ILE A 709 -15.86 17.82 3.59
C ILE A 709 -16.20 16.33 3.52
N ALA A 710 -16.65 15.87 2.36
CA ALA A 710 -16.80 14.46 2.03
C ALA A 710 -15.82 14.12 0.90
N VAL A 711 -15.03 13.06 1.06
CA VAL A 711 -14.00 12.68 0.07
C VAL A 711 -14.24 11.26 -0.40
N HIS A 712 -14.38 11.09 -1.71
CA HIS A 712 -14.54 9.82 -2.38
C HIS A 712 -13.40 9.61 -3.40
N ASP A 713 -13.28 8.40 -3.95
CA ASP A 713 -12.30 8.11 -5.00
C ASP A 713 -12.62 8.87 -6.31
N ASN A 714 -13.91 9.08 -6.56
CA ASN A 714 -14.40 9.71 -7.80
C ASN A 714 -14.61 11.22 -7.71
N GLY A 715 -14.41 11.81 -6.54
CA GLY A 715 -14.61 13.23 -6.32
C GLY A 715 -14.69 13.60 -4.84
N PHE A 716 -15.06 14.84 -4.55
CA PHE A 716 -15.28 15.29 -3.18
C PHE A 716 -16.42 16.31 -3.15
N ALA A 717 -17.03 16.51 -1.99
CA ALA A 717 -18.04 17.53 -1.78
C ALA A 717 -17.64 18.48 -0.63
N LEU A 718 -17.80 19.78 -0.87
CA LEU A 718 -17.87 20.77 0.21
C LEU A 718 -19.33 20.98 0.61
N ILE A 719 -19.62 20.83 1.90
CA ILE A 719 -20.98 20.85 2.44
C ILE A 719 -21.18 22.16 3.19
N TYR A 720 -21.92 23.07 2.55
CA TYR A 720 -22.23 24.39 3.08
C TYR A 720 -23.49 24.35 3.94
N PRO A 721 -23.47 24.98 5.13
CA PRO A 721 -24.68 25.08 5.96
C PRO A 721 -25.74 25.97 5.29
N PRO A 722 -27.02 25.86 5.71
CA PRO A 722 -28.09 26.66 5.13
C PRO A 722 -27.80 28.16 5.10
N GLY A 723 -28.12 28.79 3.97
CA GLY A 723 -27.89 30.22 3.75
C GLY A 723 -26.45 30.61 3.36
N VAL A 724 -25.49 29.69 3.37
CA VAL A 724 -24.11 29.97 2.94
C VAL A 724 -23.91 29.53 1.49
N LYS A 725 -23.55 30.49 0.63
CA LYS A 725 -23.29 30.22 -0.80
C LYS A 725 -21.83 29.81 -1.04
N PRO A 726 -21.57 28.81 -1.89
CA PRO A 726 -20.23 28.50 -2.39
C PRO A 726 -19.63 29.69 -3.13
N LYS A 727 -18.31 29.88 -2.99
CA LYS A 727 -17.57 31.03 -3.59
C LYS A 727 -16.28 30.66 -4.28
N PHE A 728 -15.78 29.44 -4.07
CA PHE A 728 -14.51 29.01 -4.61
C PHE A 728 -14.68 27.68 -5.32
N THR A 729 -13.89 27.47 -6.36
CA THR A 729 -13.68 26.20 -7.03
C THR A 729 -12.18 25.93 -7.14
N LEU A 730 -11.80 24.84 -7.80
CA LEU A 730 -10.40 24.54 -8.05
C LEU A 730 -9.69 25.58 -8.95
N LYS A 731 -10.45 26.42 -9.69
CA LYS A 731 -9.88 27.52 -10.47
C LYS A 731 -9.21 28.58 -9.60
N ASP A 732 -9.64 28.69 -8.34
CA ASP A 732 -9.16 29.72 -7.40
C ASP A 732 -7.89 29.31 -6.65
N ILE A 733 -7.36 28.10 -6.90
CA ILE A 733 -6.16 27.58 -6.24
C ILE A 733 -5.04 27.45 -7.27
N LYS A 734 -3.94 28.17 -7.04
CA LYS A 734 -2.72 27.99 -7.83
C LYS A 734 -1.93 26.76 -7.38
N SER A 735 -1.38 26.03 -8.33
CA SER A 735 -0.53 24.87 -8.11
C SER A 735 0.69 25.19 -7.25
N SER A 736 1.26 26.39 -7.39
CA SER A 736 2.40 26.87 -6.58
C SER A 736 2.04 27.17 -5.11
N GLU A 737 0.77 27.40 -4.81
CA GLU A 737 0.30 27.80 -3.48
C GLU A 737 -0.27 26.63 -2.67
N LEU A 738 -0.56 25.50 -3.32
CA LEU A 738 -1.25 24.35 -2.72
C LEU A 738 -0.59 23.87 -1.41
N ARG A 739 0.73 23.67 -1.41
CA ARG A 739 1.47 23.22 -0.21
C ARG A 739 1.34 24.20 0.95
N GLN A 740 1.40 25.51 0.68
CA GLN A 740 1.29 26.53 1.72
C GLN A 740 -0.13 26.60 2.29
N ILE A 741 -1.14 26.49 1.44
CA ILE A 741 -2.55 26.44 1.86
C ILE A 741 -2.79 25.20 2.72
N LEU A 742 -2.32 24.03 2.25
CA LEU A 742 -2.45 22.77 2.98
C LEU A 742 -1.73 22.80 4.33
N ALA A 743 -0.52 23.37 4.41
CA ALA A 743 0.20 23.52 5.67
C ALA A 743 -0.66 24.25 6.71
N LYS A 744 -1.34 25.33 6.31
CA LYS A 744 -2.28 26.07 7.17
C LYS A 744 -3.53 25.27 7.51
N ALA A 745 -4.07 24.51 6.54
CA ALA A 745 -5.27 23.71 6.70
C ALA A 745 -5.08 22.55 7.70
N ILE A 746 -3.91 21.90 7.69
CA ILE A 746 -3.68 20.70 8.51
C ILE A 746 -3.07 21.01 9.88
N ARG A 747 -2.42 22.16 10.08
CA ARG A 747 -1.64 22.48 11.29
C ARG A 747 -2.38 22.20 12.61
N ASN A 748 -3.66 22.56 12.68
CA ASN A 748 -4.47 22.46 13.90
C ASN A 748 -5.34 21.19 13.97
N THR A 749 -5.09 20.20 13.10
CA THR A 749 -5.90 18.97 13.01
C THR A 749 -5.38 17.86 13.93
N GLU A 750 -6.25 16.90 14.26
CA GLU A 750 -5.85 15.70 15.02
C GLU A 750 -4.87 14.81 14.22
N MET A 751 -5.06 14.72 12.91
CA MET A 751 -4.11 14.09 11.98
C MET A 751 -2.69 14.63 12.18
N PHE A 752 -2.51 15.95 12.27
CA PHE A 752 -1.18 16.54 12.43
C PHE A 752 -0.52 16.15 13.76
N LYS A 753 -1.26 16.21 14.88
CA LYS A 753 -0.74 15.84 16.21
C LYS A 753 -0.34 14.38 16.31
N ARG A 754 -1.13 13.48 15.72
CA ARG A 754 -0.87 12.02 15.74
C ARG A 754 0.29 11.66 14.83
N ARG A 755 0.33 12.24 13.62
CA ARG A 755 1.46 12.05 12.70
C ARG A 755 2.76 12.61 13.29
N PHE A 756 2.71 13.76 13.97
CA PHE A 756 3.86 14.26 14.72
C PHE A 756 4.34 13.28 15.79
N ARG A 757 3.43 12.61 16.54
CA ARG A 757 3.83 11.54 17.48
C ARG A 757 4.61 10.44 16.77
N HIS A 758 4.12 9.95 15.62
CA HIS A 758 4.80 8.91 14.86
C HIS A 758 6.20 9.34 14.41
N VAL A 759 6.30 10.55 13.85
CA VAL A 759 7.57 11.15 13.40
C VAL A 759 8.52 11.38 14.57
N ALA A 760 8.03 11.91 15.70
CA ALA A 760 8.82 12.14 16.91
C ALA A 760 9.34 10.83 17.53
N ALA A 761 8.53 9.77 17.51
CA ALA A 761 8.95 8.45 17.97
C ALA A 761 10.01 7.83 17.04
N ARG A 762 9.78 7.85 15.71
CA ARG A 762 10.76 7.36 14.72
C ARG A 762 12.03 8.20 14.70
N GLY A 763 11.92 9.50 14.89
CA GLY A 763 13.05 10.43 14.95
C GLY A 763 13.86 10.38 16.25
N LEU A 764 13.52 9.48 17.18
CA LEU A 764 14.19 9.30 18.48
C LEU A 764 14.03 10.51 19.44
N MET A 765 13.06 11.37 19.18
CA MET A 765 12.66 12.47 20.06
C MET A 765 11.92 11.91 21.27
N ILE A 766 11.00 10.98 21.00
CA ILE A 766 10.26 10.22 21.99
C ILE A 766 10.75 8.79 21.92
N LEU A 767 11.32 8.30 23.01
CA LEU A 767 11.70 6.89 23.09
C LEU A 767 10.47 6.05 23.39
N ARG A 768 10.29 4.95 22.65
CA ARG A 768 9.30 3.90 22.92
C ARG A 768 9.76 3.03 24.09
N ASN A 769 11.07 2.81 24.19
CA ASN A 769 11.70 1.98 25.21
C ASN A 769 12.89 2.71 25.83
N TYR A 770 12.94 2.74 27.16
CA TYR A 770 14.04 3.36 27.88
C TYR A 770 14.43 2.57 29.13
N LYS A 771 15.72 2.22 29.24
CA LYS A 771 16.27 1.42 30.35
C LYS A 771 15.49 0.12 30.64
N GLY A 772 15.05 -0.56 29.59
CA GLY A 772 14.30 -1.83 29.70
C GLY A 772 12.80 -1.67 29.98
N HIS A 773 12.28 -0.45 30.12
CA HIS A 773 10.86 -0.18 30.29
C HIS A 773 10.23 0.36 29.00
N GLU A 774 9.10 -0.21 28.63
CA GLU A 774 8.25 0.28 27.56
C GLU A 774 7.47 1.51 28.02
N ILE A 775 7.50 2.56 27.23
CA ILE A 775 6.75 3.79 27.46
C ILE A 775 5.39 3.62 26.78
N SER A 776 4.34 3.59 27.59
CA SER A 776 2.97 3.45 27.08
C SER A 776 2.65 4.50 26.04
N VAL A 777 1.91 4.10 25.01
CA VAL A 777 1.58 4.99 23.88
C VAL A 777 0.82 6.23 24.35
N ASN A 778 -0.03 6.11 25.38
CA ASN A 778 -0.68 7.25 26.06
C ASN A 778 0.33 8.31 26.50
N LYS A 779 1.42 7.89 27.14
CA LYS A 779 2.49 8.78 27.59
C LYS A 779 3.27 9.35 26.40
N GLN A 780 3.49 8.56 25.36
CA GLN A 780 4.09 9.04 24.12
C GLN A 780 3.25 10.18 23.49
N GLN A 781 1.91 10.05 23.43
CA GLN A 781 1.02 11.09 22.87
C GLN A 781 1.01 12.37 23.72
N LEU A 782 0.97 12.25 25.05
CA LEU A 782 1.04 13.42 25.93
C LEU A 782 2.36 14.17 25.75
N ASN A 783 3.47 13.45 25.68
CA ASN A 783 4.78 14.03 25.41
C ASN A 783 4.83 14.69 24.03
N ALA A 784 4.31 14.02 22.99
CA ALA A 784 4.26 14.56 21.64
C ALA A 784 3.47 15.86 21.56
N ASN A 785 2.30 15.95 22.20
CA ASN A 785 1.50 17.18 22.21
C ASN A 785 2.22 18.35 22.90
N THR A 786 2.94 18.08 23.99
CA THR A 786 3.74 19.10 24.68
C THR A 786 4.92 19.54 23.81
N LEU A 787 5.65 18.57 23.25
CA LEU A 787 6.80 18.83 22.39
C LEU A 787 6.43 19.54 21.10
N LEU A 788 5.24 19.26 20.55
CA LEU A 788 4.75 19.90 19.34
C LEU A 788 4.70 21.43 19.51
N LYS A 789 4.12 21.91 20.62
CA LYS A 789 4.07 23.34 20.92
C LYS A 789 5.45 23.98 21.00
N VAL A 790 6.43 23.25 21.53
CA VAL A 790 7.81 23.73 21.69
C VAL A 790 8.52 23.80 20.34
N VAL A 791 8.36 22.79 19.49
CA VAL A 791 9.04 22.75 18.19
C VAL A 791 8.39 23.64 17.14
N GLU A 792 7.14 24.06 17.34
CA GLU A 792 6.49 25.04 16.48
C GLU A 792 7.15 26.42 16.55
N ASP A 793 7.79 26.75 17.68
CA ASP A 793 8.54 27.98 17.88
C ASP A 793 9.99 27.87 17.39
N LEU A 794 10.44 26.66 17.02
CA LEU A 794 11.77 26.41 16.49
C LEU A 794 11.77 26.56 14.96
N GLU A 795 12.66 27.41 14.46
CA GLU A 795 12.79 27.62 13.03
C GLU A 795 13.21 26.34 12.30
N GLU A 796 12.40 25.97 11.29
CA GLU A 796 12.61 24.83 10.39
C GLU A 796 13.05 23.52 11.07
N PHE A 797 12.47 23.20 12.22
CA PHE A 797 12.78 21.97 12.95
C PHE A 797 12.58 20.70 12.09
N PRO A 798 13.58 19.80 11.98
CA PRO A 798 13.57 18.72 10.99
C PRO A 798 12.40 17.74 11.15
N LEU A 799 12.00 17.39 12.38
CA LEU A 799 10.87 16.47 12.58
C LEU A 799 9.52 17.14 12.33
N LEU A 800 9.42 18.46 12.49
CA LEU A 800 8.20 19.19 12.13
C LEU A 800 8.06 19.23 10.59
N LYS A 801 9.16 19.51 9.89
CA LYS A 801 9.24 19.47 8.42
C LYS A 801 8.88 18.08 7.87
N GLU A 802 9.39 17.02 8.50
CA GLU A 802 9.04 15.64 8.15
C GLU A 802 7.57 15.32 8.37
N THR A 803 6.95 15.88 9.43
CA THR A 803 5.52 15.69 9.69
C THR A 803 4.66 16.28 8.58
N TYR A 804 4.98 17.50 8.13
CA TYR A 804 4.30 18.10 6.97
C TYR A 804 4.47 17.25 5.72
N ARG A 805 5.70 16.80 5.45
CA ARG A 805 6.00 15.96 4.30
C ARG A 805 5.19 14.66 4.33
N GLU A 806 5.23 13.89 5.42
CA GLU A 806 4.53 12.61 5.52
C GLU A 806 3.01 12.77 5.34
N ILE A 807 2.41 13.83 5.87
CA ILE A 807 0.97 14.07 5.64
C ILE A 807 0.70 14.42 4.17
N MET A 808 1.49 15.32 3.58
CA MET A 808 1.27 15.79 2.22
C MET A 808 1.59 14.74 1.14
N GLU A 809 2.53 13.84 1.40
CA GLU A 809 3.08 12.93 0.39
C GLU A 809 2.74 11.46 0.65
N ASP A 810 2.64 11.02 1.90
CA ASP A 810 2.37 9.61 2.21
C ASP A 810 0.87 9.40 2.49
N VAL A 811 0.24 10.29 3.26
CA VAL A 811 -1.21 10.26 3.55
C VAL A 811 -2.02 10.80 2.38
N MET A 812 -1.66 11.99 1.89
CA MET A 812 -2.23 12.62 0.71
C MET A 812 -1.37 12.36 -0.53
N ASP A 813 -1.83 12.85 -1.68
CA ASP A 813 -1.02 12.88 -2.90
C ASP A 813 -0.92 14.29 -3.49
N VAL A 814 -0.16 15.14 -2.80
CA VAL A 814 0.01 16.55 -3.19
C VAL A 814 0.73 16.71 -4.52
N GLU A 815 1.63 15.81 -4.89
CA GLU A 815 2.36 15.91 -6.16
C GLU A 815 1.40 15.78 -7.36
N ASN A 816 0.51 14.78 -7.34
CA ASN A 816 -0.51 14.66 -8.39
C ASN A 816 -1.61 15.72 -8.25
N ALA A 817 -1.92 16.21 -7.04
CA ALA A 817 -2.84 17.35 -6.87
C ALA A 817 -2.29 18.64 -7.52
N GLU A 818 -1.01 18.96 -7.31
CA GLU A 818 -0.33 20.08 -7.99
C GLU A 818 -0.34 19.89 -9.51
N LYS A 819 -0.14 18.66 -10.00
CA LYS A 819 -0.20 18.33 -11.42
C LYS A 819 -1.60 18.60 -12.01
N VAL A 820 -2.66 18.24 -11.29
CA VAL A 820 -4.05 18.53 -11.68
C VAL A 820 -4.29 20.03 -11.73
N LEU A 821 -3.89 20.79 -10.71
CA LEU A 821 -4.01 22.25 -10.72
C LEU A 821 -3.23 22.88 -11.89
N LYS A 822 -2.01 22.40 -12.19
CA LYS A 822 -1.23 22.83 -13.37
C LYS A 822 -1.95 22.52 -14.69
N TRP A 823 -2.70 21.43 -14.76
CA TRP A 823 -3.50 21.12 -15.95
C TRP A 823 -4.70 22.06 -16.10
N ILE A 824 -5.34 22.46 -15.01
CA ILE A 824 -6.39 23.49 -15.01
C ILE A 824 -5.80 24.84 -15.44
N GLU A 825 -4.70 25.27 -14.82
CA GLU A 825 -3.99 26.53 -15.14
C GLU A 825 -3.59 26.62 -16.63
N LYS A 826 -3.16 25.50 -17.21
CA LYS A 826 -2.76 25.43 -18.63
C LYS A 826 -3.93 25.19 -19.59
N GLY A 827 -5.18 25.17 -19.11
CA GLY A 827 -6.36 24.90 -19.93
C GLY A 827 -6.43 23.48 -20.50
N LYS A 828 -5.63 22.53 -19.98
CA LYS A 828 -5.68 21.11 -20.40
C LYS A 828 -6.90 20.38 -19.85
N ILE A 829 -7.46 20.90 -18.76
CA ILE A 829 -8.70 20.44 -18.12
C ILE A 829 -9.62 21.64 -17.99
N LYS A 830 -10.84 21.52 -18.51
CA LYS A 830 -11.90 22.51 -18.37
C LYS A 830 -12.61 22.28 -17.04
N VAL A 831 -12.88 23.35 -16.28
CA VAL A 831 -13.69 23.28 -15.06
C VAL A 831 -15.04 23.93 -15.36
N VAL A 832 -16.11 23.13 -15.33
CA VAL A 832 -17.48 23.52 -15.71
C VAL A 832 -18.37 23.50 -14.48
N GLU A 833 -19.10 24.58 -14.24
CA GLU A 833 -19.96 24.76 -13.07
C GLU A 833 -21.42 24.67 -13.50
N LEU A 834 -22.21 23.86 -12.80
CA LEU A 834 -23.65 23.72 -13.02
C LEU A 834 -24.44 24.78 -12.24
N SER A 835 -25.70 24.97 -12.62
CA SER A 835 -26.67 25.66 -11.77
C SER A 835 -27.06 24.79 -10.57
N VAL A 836 -27.62 25.41 -9.52
CA VAL A 836 -28.08 24.67 -8.34
C VAL A 836 -29.25 23.76 -8.70
N GLN A 837 -29.13 22.48 -8.35
CA GLN A 837 -30.11 21.45 -8.61
C GLN A 837 -30.67 20.90 -7.30
N SER A 838 -31.95 20.51 -7.31
CA SER A 838 -32.60 19.82 -6.18
C SER A 838 -32.42 18.30 -6.19
N VAL A 839 -31.70 17.75 -7.18
CA VAL A 839 -31.39 16.32 -7.29
C VAL A 839 -29.94 16.22 -7.78
N PRO A 840 -29.09 15.36 -7.17
CA PRO A 840 -27.72 15.16 -7.64
C PRO A 840 -27.68 14.25 -8.88
N SER A 841 -26.72 14.48 -9.78
CA SER A 841 -26.44 13.64 -10.96
C SER A 841 -26.15 12.18 -10.57
N PRO A 842 -26.40 11.20 -11.47
CA PRO A 842 -26.02 9.81 -11.26
C PRO A 842 -24.57 9.62 -10.76
N PHE A 843 -23.62 10.41 -11.27
CA PHE A 843 -22.21 10.34 -10.85
C PHE A 843 -21.93 10.96 -9.47
N ALA A 844 -22.82 11.84 -8.99
CA ALA A 844 -22.66 12.49 -7.68
C ALA A 844 -23.25 11.67 -6.53
N HIS A 845 -24.06 10.64 -6.80
CA HIS A 845 -24.78 9.87 -5.78
C HIS A 845 -23.86 9.37 -4.66
N ASN A 846 -22.80 8.63 -5.00
CA ASN A 846 -21.87 8.08 -4.01
C ASN A 846 -21.08 9.17 -3.26
N ILE A 847 -20.71 10.28 -3.92
CA ILE A 847 -20.01 11.41 -3.28
C ILE A 847 -20.93 12.12 -2.27
N VAL A 848 -22.19 12.34 -2.64
CA VAL A 848 -23.20 12.94 -1.76
C VAL A 848 -23.51 12.01 -0.59
N LEU A 849 -23.63 10.70 -0.84
CA LEU A 849 -23.84 9.68 0.20
C LEU A 849 -22.70 9.62 1.22
N GLU A 850 -21.45 9.79 0.80
CA GLU A 850 -20.31 9.94 1.72
C GLU A 850 -20.44 11.17 2.63
N GLY A 851 -21.11 12.22 2.13
CA GLY A 851 -21.45 13.42 2.89
C GLY A 851 -22.80 13.36 3.61
N LEU A 852 -23.50 12.22 3.54
CA LEU A 852 -24.76 11.96 4.23
C LEU A 852 -24.52 11.04 5.43
N SER A 853 -25.43 11.12 6.38
CA SER A 853 -25.37 10.42 7.65
C SER A 853 -25.45 8.89 7.55
N ASP A 854 -24.51 8.22 8.21
CA ASP A 854 -24.51 6.79 8.58
C ASP A 854 -25.75 6.20 9.31
N VAL A 855 -26.74 6.98 9.81
CA VAL A 855 -28.02 6.43 10.33
C VAL A 855 -28.95 5.95 9.22
N VAL A 856 -28.63 6.28 7.98
CA VAL A 856 -29.28 5.70 6.80
C VAL A 856 -28.75 4.26 6.70
N LEU A 857 -29.60 3.27 7.02
CA LEU A 857 -29.28 1.85 6.83
C LEU A 857 -28.78 1.63 5.38
N MET A 858 -28.04 0.55 5.12
CA MET A 858 -27.66 0.21 3.73
C MET A 858 -28.89 0.19 2.79
N GLU A 859 -30.04 -0.22 3.34
CA GLU A 859 -31.36 -0.18 2.72
C GLU A 859 -31.80 1.25 2.40
N ASP A 860 -31.64 2.19 3.33
CA ASP A 860 -31.99 3.60 3.14
C ASP A 860 -31.03 4.32 2.16
N LYS A 861 -29.75 3.90 2.05
CA LYS A 861 -28.79 4.50 1.10
C LYS A 861 -29.19 4.15 -0.33
N ARG A 862 -29.57 2.90 -0.58
CA ARG A 862 -30.10 2.46 -1.88
C ARG A 862 -31.47 3.04 -2.16
N ALA A 863 -32.37 3.11 -1.19
CA ALA A 863 -33.65 3.79 -1.34
C ALA A 863 -33.47 5.27 -1.70
N LEU A 864 -32.44 5.93 -1.17
CA LEU A 864 -32.10 7.30 -1.55
C LEU A 864 -31.51 7.40 -2.97
N ILE A 865 -30.63 6.48 -3.37
CA ILE A 865 -30.16 6.38 -4.77
C ILE A 865 -31.34 6.18 -5.70
N GLU A 866 -32.25 5.27 -5.37
CA GLU A 866 -33.46 4.99 -6.13
C GLU A 866 -34.37 6.23 -6.21
N ARG A 867 -34.56 6.95 -5.10
CA ARG A 867 -35.30 8.23 -5.09
C ARG A 867 -34.65 9.28 -5.99
N PHE A 868 -33.32 9.44 -5.93
CA PHE A 868 -32.61 10.36 -6.80
C PHE A 868 -32.72 9.95 -8.26
N HIS A 869 -32.52 8.67 -8.55
CA HIS A 869 -32.64 8.10 -9.89
C HIS A 869 -34.03 8.30 -10.47
N LYS A 870 -35.09 7.97 -9.72
CA LYS A 870 -36.47 8.23 -10.13
C LYS A 870 -36.70 9.70 -10.48
N ALA A 871 -36.23 10.61 -9.63
CA ALA A 871 -36.36 12.05 -9.87
C ALA A 871 -35.56 12.54 -11.09
N ILE A 872 -34.43 11.90 -11.41
CA ILE A 872 -33.67 12.14 -12.66
C ILE A 872 -34.47 11.63 -13.86
N MET A 873 -34.97 10.40 -13.80
CA MET A 873 -35.72 9.79 -14.90
C MET A 873 -37.00 10.57 -15.22
N ASP A 874 -37.71 11.07 -14.19
CA ASP A 874 -38.88 11.95 -14.36
C ASP A 874 -38.54 13.26 -15.08
N ARG A 875 -37.31 13.78 -14.91
CA ARG A 875 -36.83 14.98 -15.64
C ARG A 875 -36.44 14.65 -17.07
N VAL A 876 -35.70 13.56 -17.24
CA VAL A 876 -35.22 13.10 -18.55
C VAL A 876 -36.40 12.72 -19.46
N ALA A 877 -37.44 12.09 -18.93
CA ALA A 877 -38.66 11.75 -19.69
C ALA A 877 -39.31 12.99 -20.35
N LYS A 878 -39.14 14.19 -19.78
CA LYS A 878 -39.64 15.45 -20.37
C LYS A 878 -38.88 15.90 -21.62
N LEU A 879 -37.67 15.39 -21.86
CA LEU A 879 -36.97 15.57 -23.14
C LEU A 879 -37.51 14.65 -24.24
N ALA A 880 -38.22 13.58 -23.87
CA ALA A 880 -38.55 12.47 -24.74
C ALA A 880 -40.07 12.29 -25.03
N PRO A 881 -40.85 13.31 -25.45
CA PRO A 881 -42.16 13.03 -26.05
C PRO A 881 -42.07 12.29 -27.40
N SER A 882 -40.88 12.05 -27.98
CA SER A 882 -40.76 11.55 -29.36
C SER A 882 -39.74 10.42 -29.63
N LYS A 883 -39.03 9.86 -28.64
CA LYS A 883 -37.98 8.85 -28.92
C LYS A 883 -37.83 7.73 -27.86
N VAL A 884 -38.92 7.18 -27.35
CA VAL A 884 -38.87 5.90 -26.62
C VAL A 884 -39.95 4.96 -27.17
N SER A 885 -39.69 4.39 -28.34
CA SER A 885 -40.37 3.20 -28.85
C SER A 885 -39.49 2.54 -29.92
N SER A 886 -38.47 1.80 -29.47
CA SER A 886 -37.88 0.63 -30.16
C SER A 886 -36.79 0.01 -29.29
#